data_AF-A0A930TIW0-F1
#
_entry.id   AF-A0A930TIW0-F1
#
_cell.length_a   1.000
_cell.length_b   1.000
_cell.length_c   1.000
_cell.angle_alpha   90.00
_cell.angle_beta   90.00
_cell.angle_gamma   90.00
#
_symmetry.space_group_name_H-M   'P 1'
#
loop_
_entity.id
_entity.type
_entity.pdbx_description
1 polymer ?
#
loop_
_entity_poly.entity_id
_entity_poly.type
_entity_poly.pdbx_seq_one_letter_code
_entity_poly.pdbx_strand_id
1 'polypeptide(L)'
;MTTFTVDSGVTSVFLDLPLLESAAGLTFVGAESEAEPFSDQFQVGFGITDATDFQFSLPPFTPIGGSIEHSGTVTFNLGAAATPITIGNFSIGFDPERVSETTSGFFVADTLDTNPLEIVFDLGAPGSVTVEDDQLVISNADLLLAPELAGALQLPDLAGADVGDARIDAAVSSDDTPEPPAKNNNSVIFIHPDGTSPSHYAAARFVHYGPDGRLNWDRMTNAGVYLGHMENQLTGTSNAGAVTHAMGVKAPAGSFGLDEDGNPLTSLSGKPGTTIMEEAIAAGKATAIINSGIIAEPGTGAFLATVENRSDFTGITAQIVESGVDVILGGGEIHYLPTGVTGRFGQEGVREDGRNLIEEAEAAGYTVVYTLEELQALPEGTTKVLGIFAAEDTYNDQPEEVLAAEGLGLYGQPGNENPPTVGQMLEAALAIVSQDEDGFFVVMEEEGTDNFANNNNAAGTIEAAKRADDAIGIAMKFVQEQDPNTLVITAADSDAGGLEVRDPQAADEPVGTVSANPTTEDGVANPLDGQTGLGTEPFVSQPAANGNTYPFGIGWVGTPDFPGSIVSKTYGLNADLLPSTLDNTKIYEIMYRTLFGDTLPNLVQSTPEAETLAGSDQVDLLQAGGGDTLQGGLGDDILVGSDTAEAEANTFVLELDAGTDTVFNFRVGTDRLGLSGITADQLTLTQQESSTLIQSGTQTLAILDQVNATDLTAVAGTTFVPV
;
A
#
# COMPACT_ATOMS: atom_id res chain seq x y z
N MET A 1 -16.61 -2.22 4.05
CA MET A 1 -17.98 -2.53 4.53
C MET A 1 -17.91 -3.96 5.03
N THR A 2 -18.32 -4.24 6.26
CA THR A 2 -18.28 -5.59 6.82
C THR A 2 -19.39 -6.42 6.17
N THR A 3 -19.04 -7.58 5.65
CA THR A 3 -19.96 -8.58 5.09
C THR A 3 -20.25 -9.63 6.15
N PHE A 4 -21.51 -10.01 6.27
CA PHE A 4 -21.99 -11.03 7.19
C PHE A 4 -22.68 -12.14 6.41
N THR A 5 -22.46 -13.39 6.82
CA THR A 5 -23.18 -14.57 6.34
C THR A 5 -24.10 -15.08 7.44
N VAL A 6 -25.35 -15.42 7.11
CA VAL A 6 -26.29 -16.04 8.06
C VAL A 6 -25.96 -17.52 8.21
N ASP A 7 -25.61 -17.96 9.41
CA ASP A 7 -25.19 -19.35 9.64
C ASP A 7 -26.34 -20.23 10.11
N SER A 8 -27.02 -19.79 11.17
CA SER A 8 -28.04 -20.57 11.87
C SER A 8 -28.94 -19.66 12.69
N GLY A 9 -30.03 -20.20 13.24
CA GLY A 9 -30.94 -19.45 14.09
C GLY A 9 -32.39 -19.80 13.87
N VAL A 10 -33.27 -18.86 14.19
CA VAL A 10 -34.73 -19.06 14.13
C VAL A 10 -35.39 -17.86 13.48
N THR A 11 -36.31 -18.15 12.55
CA THR A 11 -37.30 -17.16 12.10
C THR A 11 -38.63 -17.42 12.79
N SER A 12 -39.05 -16.47 13.61
CA SER A 12 -40.32 -16.52 14.34
C SER A 12 -41.40 -15.81 13.56
N VAL A 13 -42.54 -16.47 13.39
CA VAL A 13 -43.67 -15.95 12.60
C VAL A 13 -44.90 -15.77 13.47
N PHE A 14 -45.42 -14.54 13.45
CA PHE A 14 -46.72 -14.19 13.97
C PHE A 14 -47.71 -14.16 12.81
N LEU A 15 -48.88 -14.79 12.97
CA LEU A 15 -49.95 -14.77 11.97
C LEU A 15 -51.21 -14.15 12.57
N ASP A 16 -51.81 -13.18 11.88
CA ASP A 16 -53.15 -12.67 12.22
C ASP A 16 -54.21 -13.70 11.80
N LEU A 17 -54.44 -14.68 12.68
CA LEU A 17 -55.39 -15.77 12.44
C LEU A 17 -56.83 -15.27 12.19
N PRO A 18 -57.37 -14.29 12.94
CA PRO A 18 -58.67 -13.68 12.60
C PRO A 18 -58.74 -13.11 11.19
N LEU A 19 -57.70 -12.42 10.73
CA LEU A 19 -57.67 -11.85 9.39
C LEU A 19 -57.56 -12.94 8.32
N LEU A 20 -56.65 -13.90 8.50
CA LEU A 20 -56.51 -15.04 7.58
C LEU A 20 -57.81 -15.86 7.46
N GLU A 21 -58.52 -16.09 8.57
CA GLU A 21 -59.78 -16.82 8.55
C GLU A 21 -60.91 -16.00 7.93
N SER A 22 -61.04 -14.73 8.28
CA SER A 22 -62.16 -13.89 7.82
C SER A 22 -62.01 -13.36 6.40
N ALA A 23 -60.77 -13.09 5.95
CA ALA A 23 -60.47 -12.53 4.64
C ALA A 23 -60.14 -13.63 3.62
N ALA A 24 -59.26 -14.58 3.97
CA ALA A 24 -58.78 -15.62 3.07
C ALA A 24 -59.46 -16.98 3.24
N GLY A 25 -60.28 -17.16 4.28
CA GLY A 25 -60.88 -18.45 4.60
C GLY A 25 -59.85 -19.50 5.03
N LEU A 26 -58.66 -19.07 5.49
CA LEU A 26 -57.57 -19.92 5.93
C LEU A 26 -57.62 -20.07 7.45
N THR A 27 -57.96 -21.27 7.92
CA THR A 27 -57.93 -21.58 9.36
C THR A 27 -56.64 -22.32 9.69
N PHE A 28 -55.78 -21.75 10.55
CA PHE A 28 -54.56 -22.41 11.01
C PHE A 28 -54.89 -23.70 11.78
N VAL A 29 -54.26 -24.81 11.38
CA VAL A 29 -54.48 -26.15 11.93
C VAL A 29 -53.36 -26.54 12.88
N GLY A 30 -52.12 -26.22 12.50
CA GLY A 30 -50.93 -26.51 13.29
C GLY A 30 -49.66 -26.29 12.48
N ALA A 31 -48.53 -26.34 13.17
CA ALA A 31 -47.20 -26.29 12.60
C ALA A 31 -46.38 -27.48 13.09
N GLU A 32 -45.45 -27.95 12.26
CA GLU A 32 -44.43 -28.93 12.63
C GLU A 32 -43.07 -28.27 12.44
N SER A 33 -42.39 -27.97 13.54
CA SER A 33 -41.04 -27.40 13.55
C SER A 33 -40.27 -27.90 14.77
N GLU A 34 -38.96 -28.06 14.63
CA GLU A 34 -38.06 -28.39 15.74
C GLU A 34 -37.54 -27.15 16.48
N ALA A 35 -37.80 -25.95 15.95
CA ALA A 35 -37.37 -24.69 16.54
C ALA A 35 -38.47 -24.04 17.39
N GLU A 36 -38.10 -23.56 18.58
CA GLU A 36 -38.99 -22.78 19.43
C GLU A 36 -39.00 -21.31 18.97
N PRO A 37 -40.17 -20.65 18.92
CA PRO A 37 -40.24 -19.23 18.58
C PRO A 37 -39.56 -18.35 19.64
N PHE A 38 -39.16 -17.15 19.22
CA PHE A 38 -38.55 -16.12 20.07
C PHE A 38 -39.36 -15.81 21.34
N SER A 39 -40.68 -15.80 21.24
CA SER A 39 -41.58 -15.61 22.38
C SER A 39 -42.93 -16.31 22.16
N ASP A 40 -43.74 -16.36 23.22
CA ASP A 40 -45.11 -16.90 23.20
C ASP A 40 -46.10 -16.09 22.36
N GLN A 41 -45.68 -14.93 21.85
CA GLN A 41 -46.47 -14.10 20.94
C GLN A 41 -46.43 -14.64 19.50
N PHE A 42 -45.39 -15.38 19.11
CA PHE A 42 -45.24 -15.96 17.78
C PHE A 42 -45.81 -17.39 17.77
N GLN A 43 -46.58 -17.75 16.75
CA GLN A 43 -47.23 -19.06 16.68
C GLN A 43 -46.24 -20.19 16.32
N VAL A 44 -45.18 -19.88 15.59
CA VAL A 44 -44.20 -20.87 15.12
C VAL A 44 -42.82 -20.24 15.00
N GLY A 45 -41.79 -20.98 15.40
CA GLY A 45 -40.40 -20.71 15.04
C GLY A 45 -39.96 -21.71 13.98
N PHE A 46 -39.21 -21.27 12.96
CA PHE A 46 -38.62 -22.13 11.95
C PHE A 46 -37.11 -22.07 12.04
N GLY A 47 -36.48 -23.23 12.16
CA GLY A 47 -35.03 -23.33 12.26
C GLY A 47 -34.39 -23.02 10.91
N ILE A 48 -33.44 -22.09 10.92
CA ILE A 48 -32.53 -21.83 9.79
C ILE A 48 -31.62 -23.05 9.64
N THR A 49 -31.50 -23.53 8.41
CA THR A 49 -30.79 -24.76 8.06
C THR A 49 -29.43 -24.46 7.46
N ASP A 50 -28.54 -25.45 7.49
CA ASP A 50 -27.20 -25.40 6.89
C ASP A 50 -27.19 -25.21 5.36
N ALA A 51 -28.36 -25.18 4.71
CA ALA A 51 -28.48 -24.85 3.28
C ALA A 51 -28.51 -23.33 3.03
N THR A 52 -28.56 -22.52 4.08
CA THR A 52 -28.54 -21.05 4.01
C THR A 52 -27.21 -20.54 3.48
N ASP A 53 -27.26 -19.58 2.56
CA ASP A 53 -26.08 -18.90 1.99
C ASP A 53 -26.27 -17.37 1.91
N PHE A 54 -27.21 -16.83 2.68
CA PHE A 54 -27.58 -15.42 2.65
C PHE A 54 -26.48 -14.50 3.18
N GLN A 55 -26.09 -13.51 2.37
CA GLN A 55 -25.06 -12.51 2.68
C GLN A 55 -25.60 -11.08 2.64
N PHE A 56 -25.12 -10.24 3.54
CA PHE A 56 -25.48 -8.81 3.62
C PHE A 56 -24.34 -7.93 4.18
N SER A 57 -24.43 -6.61 4.02
CA SER A 57 -23.48 -5.65 4.61
C SER A 57 -24.16 -4.56 5.46
N LEU A 58 -23.39 -3.90 6.33
CA LEU A 58 -23.81 -2.77 7.21
C LEU A 58 -22.70 -1.69 7.35
N PRO A 59 -23.04 -0.41 7.65
CA PRO A 59 -24.32 0.27 7.41
C PRO A 59 -24.38 0.97 6.02
N PRO A 60 -25.53 0.99 5.31
CA PRO A 60 -26.86 0.46 5.68
C PRO A 60 -27.01 -1.04 5.39
N PHE A 61 -28.07 -1.67 5.93
CA PHE A 61 -28.39 -3.08 5.65
C PHE A 61 -28.62 -3.27 4.16
N THR A 62 -27.70 -3.98 3.50
CA THR A 62 -27.71 -4.18 2.06
C THR A 62 -27.55 -5.67 1.76
N PRO A 63 -28.60 -6.35 1.25
CA PRO A 63 -28.49 -7.73 0.78
C PRO A 63 -27.48 -7.83 -0.36
N ILE A 64 -26.57 -8.79 -0.29
CA ILE A 64 -25.54 -9.06 -1.31
C ILE A 64 -26.00 -10.21 -2.21
N GLY A 65 -26.52 -11.29 -1.62
CA GLY A 65 -26.97 -12.47 -2.35
C GLY A 65 -27.38 -13.61 -1.43
N GLY A 66 -27.79 -14.73 -2.04
CA GLY A 66 -28.21 -15.95 -1.33
C GLY A 66 -29.65 -15.94 -0.81
N SER A 67 -30.01 -16.95 -0.03
CA SER A 67 -31.29 -17.11 0.66
C SER A 67 -31.14 -17.71 2.05
N ILE A 68 -32.07 -17.37 2.95
CA ILE A 68 -32.17 -17.99 4.28
C ILE A 68 -33.10 -19.20 4.16
N GLU A 69 -32.59 -20.39 4.38
CA GLU A 69 -33.32 -21.65 4.19
C GLU A 69 -33.84 -22.20 5.51
N HIS A 70 -35.12 -22.53 5.56
CA HIS A 70 -35.79 -22.97 6.79
C HIS A 70 -36.34 -24.39 6.68
N SER A 71 -36.39 -25.06 7.82
CA SER A 71 -37.07 -26.34 7.98
C SER A 71 -38.33 -26.21 8.84
N GLY A 72 -39.37 -26.94 8.44
CA GLY A 72 -40.65 -27.00 9.15
C GLY A 72 -41.84 -26.74 8.24
N THR A 73 -43.04 -27.03 8.72
CA THR A 73 -44.28 -26.90 7.95
C THR A 73 -45.37 -26.19 8.74
N VAL A 74 -46.27 -25.50 8.04
CA VAL A 74 -47.52 -24.96 8.58
C VAL A 74 -48.67 -25.48 7.75
N THR A 75 -49.71 -25.93 8.42
CA THR A 75 -50.93 -26.43 7.78
C THR A 75 -52.12 -25.52 8.07
N PHE A 76 -52.82 -25.13 7.01
CA PHE A 76 -54.08 -24.38 7.03
C PHE A 76 -55.22 -25.23 6.44
N ASN A 77 -56.46 -24.95 6.82
CA ASN A 77 -57.64 -25.44 6.11
C ASN A 77 -58.23 -24.32 5.25
N LEU A 78 -58.59 -24.63 4.00
CA LEU A 78 -59.26 -23.68 3.11
C LEU A 78 -60.79 -23.87 3.13
N GLY A 79 -61.50 -22.86 3.63
CA GLY A 79 -62.96 -22.79 3.66
C GLY A 79 -63.63 -23.81 4.59
N ALA A 80 -64.97 -23.80 4.63
CA ALA A 80 -65.76 -24.66 5.52
C ALA A 80 -65.68 -26.18 5.20
N ALA A 81 -65.05 -26.56 4.09
CA ALA A 81 -64.90 -27.92 3.60
C ALA A 81 -63.46 -28.45 3.76
N ALA A 82 -62.82 -28.20 4.91
CA ALA A 82 -61.64 -28.87 5.47
C ALA A 82 -60.69 -29.58 4.47
N THR A 83 -60.15 -28.83 3.50
CA THR A 83 -59.04 -29.31 2.67
C THR A 83 -57.75 -28.74 3.25
N PRO A 84 -56.85 -29.58 3.80
CA PRO A 84 -55.60 -29.11 4.37
C PRO A 84 -54.65 -28.67 3.25
N ILE A 85 -54.04 -27.50 3.44
CA ILE A 85 -52.95 -26.93 2.66
C ILE A 85 -51.76 -26.88 3.60
N THR A 86 -50.71 -27.61 3.26
CA THR A 86 -49.45 -27.57 4.00
C THR A 86 -48.45 -26.77 3.16
N ILE A 87 -47.89 -25.73 3.77
CA ILE A 87 -46.73 -24.97 3.31
C ILE A 87 -45.56 -25.48 4.13
N GLY A 88 -44.41 -25.77 3.53
CA GLY A 88 -43.36 -26.41 4.30
C GLY A 88 -42.02 -26.46 3.60
N ASN A 89 -40.96 -26.33 4.39
CA ASN A 89 -39.67 -25.77 3.96
C ASN A 89 -39.87 -24.48 3.16
N PHE A 90 -39.19 -23.43 3.55
CA PHE A 90 -39.27 -22.19 2.80
C PHE A 90 -37.94 -21.51 2.80
N SER A 91 -37.77 -20.63 1.82
CA SER A 91 -36.63 -19.76 1.75
C SER A 91 -37.08 -18.31 1.87
N ILE A 92 -36.26 -17.50 2.52
CA ILE A 92 -36.35 -16.04 2.46
C ILE A 92 -35.30 -15.56 1.47
N GLY A 93 -35.76 -15.13 0.30
CA GLY A 93 -34.91 -14.58 -0.76
C GLY A 93 -35.05 -13.07 -0.89
N PHE A 94 -34.22 -12.46 -1.72
CA PHE A 94 -34.28 -11.04 -2.05
C PHE A 94 -34.37 -10.82 -3.57
N ASP A 95 -35.33 -10.01 -4.01
CA ASP A 95 -35.49 -9.56 -5.39
C ASP A 95 -35.67 -8.03 -5.42
N PRO A 96 -34.72 -7.27 -5.99
CA PRO A 96 -34.82 -5.82 -6.06
C PRO A 96 -36.01 -5.33 -6.90
N GLU A 97 -36.56 -6.15 -7.81
CA GLU A 97 -37.75 -5.80 -8.59
C GLU A 97 -39.04 -5.82 -7.75
N ARG A 98 -39.01 -6.47 -6.57
CA ARG A 98 -40.14 -6.54 -5.62
C ARG A 98 -40.15 -5.42 -4.59
N VAL A 99 -39.18 -4.49 -4.63
CA VAL A 99 -39.15 -3.33 -3.74
C VAL A 99 -40.26 -2.33 -4.11
N SER A 100 -41.05 -1.91 -3.12
CA SER A 100 -42.11 -0.91 -3.31
C SER A 100 -42.25 0.01 -2.09
N GLU A 101 -43.31 0.83 -2.05
CA GLU A 101 -43.61 1.65 -0.87
C GLU A 101 -43.92 0.81 0.38
N THR A 102 -44.34 -0.46 0.21
CA THR A 102 -44.76 -1.35 1.32
C THR A 102 -43.96 -2.63 1.41
N THR A 103 -43.11 -2.97 0.43
CA THR A 103 -42.34 -4.21 0.39
C THR A 103 -40.83 -3.92 0.33
N SER A 104 -40.06 -4.70 1.08
CA SER A 104 -38.60 -4.53 1.21
C SER A 104 -37.79 -5.19 0.10
N GLY A 105 -38.44 -5.92 -0.81
CA GLY A 105 -37.77 -6.78 -1.81
C GLY A 105 -37.50 -8.20 -1.30
N PHE A 106 -37.61 -8.46 0.00
CA PHE A 106 -37.58 -9.81 0.53
C PHE A 106 -38.90 -10.53 0.33
N PHE A 107 -38.82 -11.83 0.07
CA PHE A 107 -39.98 -12.69 -0.15
C PHE A 107 -39.78 -14.07 0.48
N VAL A 108 -40.89 -14.72 0.83
CA VAL A 108 -40.95 -16.09 1.34
C VAL A 108 -41.41 -17.00 0.22
N ALA A 109 -40.60 -18.00 -0.12
CA ALA A 109 -40.88 -18.99 -1.16
C ALA A 109 -41.12 -20.38 -0.56
N ASP A 110 -42.15 -21.10 -1.01
CA ASP A 110 -42.39 -22.50 -0.60
C ASP A 110 -41.43 -23.41 -1.39
N THR A 111 -40.59 -24.18 -0.69
CA THR A 111 -39.55 -25.01 -1.31
C THR A 111 -39.91 -26.51 -1.32
N LEU A 112 -41.13 -26.89 -0.92
CA LEU A 112 -41.61 -28.25 -1.09
C LEU A 112 -41.85 -28.59 -2.57
N ASP A 113 -41.11 -29.59 -3.06
CA ASP A 113 -41.03 -30.13 -4.43
C ASP A 113 -42.38 -30.50 -5.14
N THR A 114 -43.54 -30.28 -4.53
CA THR A 114 -44.84 -30.80 -5.01
C THR A 114 -45.98 -29.78 -5.12
N ASN A 115 -45.82 -28.52 -4.73
CA ASN A 115 -46.84 -27.47 -4.90
C ASN A 115 -46.27 -26.26 -5.67
N PRO A 116 -46.89 -25.81 -6.77
CA PRO A 116 -46.32 -24.78 -7.65
C PRO A 116 -46.64 -23.37 -7.16
N LEU A 117 -46.39 -23.07 -5.89
CA LEU A 117 -46.48 -21.71 -5.35
C LEU A 117 -45.06 -21.23 -5.06
N GLU A 118 -44.44 -20.61 -6.06
CA GLU A 118 -43.05 -20.14 -5.94
C GLU A 118 -42.89 -19.10 -4.83
N ILE A 119 -43.86 -18.20 -4.62
CA ILE A 119 -43.80 -17.16 -3.59
C ILE A 119 -45.13 -17.11 -2.82
N VAL A 120 -45.05 -17.16 -1.49
CA VAL A 120 -46.21 -17.18 -0.59
C VAL A 120 -46.42 -15.86 0.14
N PHE A 121 -45.35 -15.15 0.52
CA PHE A 121 -45.42 -13.86 1.17
C PHE A 121 -44.33 -12.90 0.66
N ASP A 122 -44.63 -11.61 0.66
CA ASP A 122 -43.62 -10.55 0.61
C ASP A 122 -43.36 -10.06 2.04
N LEU A 123 -42.17 -9.52 2.29
CA LEU A 123 -41.84 -8.92 3.58
C LEU A 123 -41.81 -7.39 3.49
N GLY A 124 -42.44 -6.74 4.47
CA GLY A 124 -42.36 -5.30 4.67
C GLY A 124 -40.96 -4.84 5.07
N ALA A 125 -40.75 -3.53 5.11
CA ALA A 125 -39.51 -2.98 5.65
C ALA A 125 -39.43 -3.29 7.16
N PRO A 126 -38.32 -3.86 7.66
CA PRO A 126 -38.22 -4.22 9.06
C PRO A 126 -38.22 -2.96 9.95
N GLY A 127 -38.82 -3.08 11.14
CA GLY A 127 -38.79 -2.03 12.15
C GLY A 127 -37.38 -1.78 12.71
N SER A 128 -36.54 -2.81 12.80
CA SER A 128 -35.10 -2.66 13.10
C SER A 128 -34.28 -3.78 12.50
N VAL A 129 -33.02 -3.46 12.19
CA VAL A 129 -31.97 -4.43 11.84
C VAL A 129 -30.74 -4.10 12.67
N THR A 130 -30.28 -5.05 13.49
CA THR A 130 -29.10 -4.88 14.35
C THR A 130 -28.21 -6.12 14.26
N VAL A 131 -26.90 -5.91 14.32
CA VAL A 131 -25.90 -6.96 14.53
C VAL A 131 -25.09 -6.56 15.76
N GLU A 132 -25.17 -7.36 16.81
CA GLU A 132 -24.41 -7.21 18.06
C GLU A 132 -23.96 -8.60 18.49
N ASP A 133 -22.68 -8.75 18.87
CA ASP A 133 -22.09 -10.02 19.33
C ASP A 133 -22.38 -11.21 18.40
N ASP A 134 -22.15 -11.05 17.08
CA ASP A 134 -22.40 -12.08 16.04
C ASP A 134 -23.85 -12.56 15.96
N GLN A 135 -24.79 -11.74 16.45
CA GLN A 135 -26.23 -12.01 16.37
C GLN A 135 -26.92 -10.96 15.52
N LEU A 136 -27.47 -11.39 14.38
CA LEU A 136 -28.40 -10.62 13.58
C LEU A 136 -29.81 -10.71 14.18
N VAL A 137 -30.39 -9.54 14.44
CA VAL A 137 -31.81 -9.39 14.78
C VAL A 137 -32.49 -8.50 13.76
N ILE A 138 -33.42 -9.08 13.00
CA ILE A 138 -34.37 -8.36 12.16
C ILE A 138 -35.72 -8.43 12.85
N SER A 139 -36.26 -7.28 13.25
CA SER A 139 -37.51 -7.21 14.02
C SER A 139 -38.63 -6.49 13.27
N ASN A 140 -39.87 -6.96 13.49
CA ASN A 140 -41.11 -6.36 12.99
C ASN A 140 -41.09 -6.17 11.46
N ALA A 141 -40.82 -7.24 10.71
CA ALA A 141 -41.02 -7.24 9.26
C ALA A 141 -42.43 -7.74 8.97
N ASP A 142 -43.31 -6.87 8.47
CA ASP A 142 -44.68 -7.22 8.13
C ASP A 142 -44.70 -8.40 7.14
N LEU A 143 -45.52 -9.41 7.39
CA LEU A 143 -45.75 -10.54 6.50
C LEU A 143 -46.93 -10.22 5.59
N LEU A 144 -46.65 -9.92 4.32
CA LEU A 144 -47.64 -9.45 3.36
C LEU A 144 -48.03 -10.58 2.41
N LEU A 145 -49.33 -10.76 2.15
CA LEU A 145 -49.80 -11.82 1.25
C LEU A 145 -49.29 -11.56 -0.19
N ALA A 146 -48.50 -12.48 -0.74
CA ALA A 146 -47.93 -12.30 -2.07
C ALA A 146 -49.02 -12.36 -3.17
N PRO A 147 -48.89 -11.60 -4.27
CA PRO A 147 -49.81 -11.66 -5.41
C PRO A 147 -50.04 -13.06 -5.96
N GLU A 148 -49.00 -13.90 -5.94
CA GLU A 148 -48.99 -15.28 -6.39
C GLU A 148 -49.95 -16.15 -5.56
N LEU A 149 -49.82 -16.07 -4.23
CA LEU A 149 -50.70 -16.79 -3.30
C LEU A 149 -52.13 -16.24 -3.34
N ALA A 150 -52.30 -14.91 -3.36
CA ALA A 150 -53.61 -14.28 -3.49
C ALA A 150 -54.33 -14.72 -4.78
N GLY A 151 -53.61 -14.81 -5.89
CA GLY A 151 -54.10 -15.32 -7.17
C GLY A 151 -54.50 -16.80 -7.10
N ALA A 152 -53.67 -17.64 -6.48
CA ALA A 152 -53.95 -19.06 -6.31
C ALA A 152 -55.20 -19.33 -5.45
N LEU A 153 -55.43 -18.49 -4.44
CA LEU A 153 -56.63 -18.53 -3.59
C LEU A 153 -57.87 -17.93 -4.28
N GLN A 154 -57.73 -17.35 -5.49
CA GLN A 154 -58.78 -16.60 -6.20
C GLN A 154 -59.28 -15.37 -5.41
N LEU A 155 -58.38 -14.74 -4.65
CA LEU A 155 -58.63 -13.57 -3.82
C LEU A 155 -57.60 -12.45 -4.11
N PRO A 156 -57.55 -11.93 -5.35
CA PRO A 156 -56.51 -10.98 -5.77
C PRO A 156 -56.53 -9.65 -4.99
N ASP A 157 -57.68 -9.28 -4.41
CA ASP A 157 -57.81 -8.06 -3.59
C ASP A 157 -57.05 -8.13 -2.25
N LEU A 158 -56.55 -9.32 -1.88
CA LEU A 158 -55.74 -9.51 -0.67
C LEU A 158 -54.23 -9.43 -0.92
N ALA A 159 -53.79 -9.27 -2.17
CA ALA A 159 -52.37 -9.09 -2.45
C ALA A 159 -51.83 -7.84 -1.72
N GLY A 160 -50.74 -8.00 -0.97
CA GLY A 160 -50.15 -6.95 -0.12
C GLY A 160 -50.89 -6.72 1.20
N ALA A 161 -51.90 -7.53 1.55
CA ALA A 161 -52.51 -7.46 2.87
C ALA A 161 -51.51 -7.95 3.93
N ASP A 162 -51.30 -7.13 4.95
CA ASP A 162 -50.58 -7.51 6.16
C ASP A 162 -51.36 -8.58 6.90
N VAL A 163 -50.75 -9.76 7.03
CA VAL A 163 -51.33 -10.94 7.67
C VAL A 163 -50.50 -11.42 8.86
N GLY A 164 -49.55 -10.61 9.35
CA GLY A 164 -48.71 -10.97 10.48
C GLY A 164 -47.32 -10.34 10.45
N ASP A 165 -46.41 -10.86 11.26
CA ASP A 165 -45.05 -10.34 11.40
C ASP A 165 -44.03 -11.48 11.34
N ALA A 166 -42.85 -11.19 10.80
CA ALA A 166 -41.67 -12.03 10.89
C ALA A 166 -40.58 -11.36 11.72
N ARG A 167 -39.88 -12.17 12.50
CA ARG A 167 -38.65 -11.82 13.22
C ARG A 167 -37.59 -12.85 12.92
N ILE A 168 -36.37 -12.40 12.63
CA ILE A 168 -35.22 -13.27 12.41
C ILE A 168 -34.24 -13.02 13.55
N ASP A 169 -33.92 -14.08 14.30
CA ASP A 169 -32.83 -14.12 15.28
C ASP A 169 -31.82 -15.14 14.76
N ALA A 170 -30.71 -14.67 14.21
CA ALA A 170 -29.72 -15.52 13.55
C ALA A 170 -28.31 -15.27 14.09
N ALA A 171 -27.57 -16.35 14.29
CA ALA A 171 -26.12 -16.29 14.36
C ALA A 171 -25.59 -15.95 12.97
N VAL A 172 -24.69 -14.98 12.93
CA VAL A 172 -23.99 -14.58 11.72
C VAL A 172 -22.50 -14.76 11.93
N SER A 173 -21.81 -15.17 10.89
CA SER A 173 -20.36 -15.06 10.81
C SER A 173 -20.05 -13.78 10.07
N SER A 174 -19.19 -12.92 10.64
CA SER A 174 -18.48 -11.96 9.81
C SER A 174 -17.39 -12.72 9.07
N ASP A 175 -17.14 -12.33 7.82
CA ASP A 175 -15.93 -12.78 7.12
C ASP A 175 -14.66 -12.09 7.69
N ASP A 176 -14.61 -11.79 9.01
CA ASP A 176 -13.42 -11.32 9.74
C ASP A 176 -12.55 -12.50 10.22
N THR A 177 -12.52 -13.59 9.47
CA THR A 177 -11.21 -14.23 9.29
C THR A 177 -10.29 -13.17 8.67
N PRO A 178 -9.00 -13.07 9.04
CA PRO A 178 -8.04 -12.45 8.14
C PRO A 178 -8.15 -13.26 6.85
N GLU A 179 -8.94 -12.76 5.92
CA GLU A 179 -8.86 -13.17 4.54
C GLU A 179 -7.37 -12.98 4.22
N PRO A 180 -6.62 -14.01 3.75
CA PRO A 180 -5.36 -13.70 3.11
C PRO A 180 -5.69 -12.59 2.12
N PRO A 181 -5.05 -11.41 2.23
CA PRO A 181 -5.57 -10.17 1.68
C PRO A 181 -6.05 -10.47 0.28
N ALA A 182 -7.35 -10.27 0.02
CA ALA A 182 -7.96 -10.55 -1.28
C ALA A 182 -6.96 -10.09 -2.34
N LYS A 183 -6.43 -11.03 -3.15
CA LYS A 183 -5.25 -10.80 -4.01
C LYS A 183 -5.33 -9.40 -4.60
N ASN A 184 -4.60 -8.48 -3.99
CA ASN A 184 -4.76 -7.08 -4.29
C ASN A 184 -3.88 -6.84 -5.52
N ASN A 185 -4.46 -6.98 -6.71
CA ASN A 185 -3.76 -6.80 -7.99
C ASN A 185 -3.41 -5.34 -8.28
N ASN A 186 -3.54 -4.46 -7.29
CA ASN A 186 -3.09 -3.09 -7.38
C ASN A 186 -1.58 -3.00 -7.56
N SER A 187 -1.20 -1.93 -8.22
CA SER A 187 0.18 -1.63 -8.57
C SER A 187 0.57 -0.24 -8.14
N VAL A 188 1.88 -0.03 -7.96
CA VAL A 188 2.45 1.28 -7.61
C VAL A 188 3.60 1.59 -8.55
N ILE A 189 3.61 2.82 -9.07
CA ILE A 189 4.74 3.44 -9.74
C ILE A 189 5.21 4.61 -8.87
N PHE A 190 6.32 4.41 -8.17
CA PHE A 190 7.00 5.47 -7.44
C PHE A 190 8.07 6.12 -8.32
N ILE A 191 7.94 7.42 -8.54
CA ILE A 191 8.88 8.22 -9.30
C ILE A 191 9.59 9.18 -8.33
N HIS A 192 10.90 9.00 -8.18
CA HIS A 192 11.80 9.79 -7.36
C HIS A 192 12.64 10.74 -8.26
N PRO A 193 12.21 11.98 -8.48
CA PRO A 193 13.04 13.00 -9.10
C PRO A 193 13.92 13.64 -8.01
N ASP A 194 15.13 13.11 -7.81
CA ASP A 194 16.01 13.45 -6.67
C ASP A 194 16.23 14.97 -6.60
N GLY A 195 16.15 15.53 -5.39
CA GLY A 195 16.44 16.93 -5.17
C GLY A 195 15.45 17.94 -5.77
N THR A 196 14.30 17.50 -6.30
CA THR A 196 13.40 18.43 -7.01
C THR A 196 12.43 19.20 -6.12
N SER A 197 12.23 20.46 -6.50
CA SER A 197 11.22 21.37 -5.96
C SER A 197 10.34 21.97 -7.06
N PRO A 198 9.22 22.66 -6.72
CA PRO A 198 8.40 23.39 -7.68
C PRO A 198 9.18 24.41 -8.51
N SER A 199 10.33 24.90 -8.03
CA SER A 199 11.21 25.78 -8.79
C SER A 199 11.90 25.06 -9.95
N HIS A 200 12.36 23.82 -9.74
CA HIS A 200 12.89 22.95 -10.80
C HIS A 200 11.85 22.75 -11.91
N TYR A 201 10.64 22.36 -11.53
CA TYR A 201 9.52 22.20 -12.46
C TYR A 201 9.09 23.54 -13.09
N ALA A 202 9.20 24.67 -12.39
CA ALA A 202 8.90 25.97 -12.98
C ALA A 202 9.90 26.32 -14.10
N ALA A 203 11.20 26.12 -13.87
CA ALA A 203 12.22 26.35 -14.89
C ALA A 203 11.97 25.48 -16.14
N ALA A 204 11.74 24.17 -15.96
CA ALA A 204 11.40 23.27 -17.05
C ALA A 204 10.10 23.68 -17.78
N ARG A 205 9.05 24.04 -17.02
CA ARG A 205 7.78 24.53 -17.59
C ARG A 205 8.00 25.74 -18.48
N PHE A 206 8.80 26.72 -18.03
CA PHE A 206 9.05 27.92 -18.80
C PHE A 206 9.77 27.62 -20.11
N VAL A 207 10.83 26.79 -20.10
CA VAL A 207 11.58 26.42 -21.31
C VAL A 207 10.75 25.62 -22.31
N HIS A 208 9.94 24.67 -21.85
CA HIS A 208 9.29 23.70 -22.73
C HIS A 208 7.83 24.02 -23.09
N TYR A 209 7.10 24.73 -22.21
CA TYR A 209 5.66 24.94 -22.35
C TYR A 209 5.20 26.38 -22.11
N GLY A 210 6.07 27.22 -21.56
CA GLY A 210 5.79 28.63 -21.27
C GLY A 210 5.02 28.80 -19.95
N PRO A 211 4.84 30.05 -19.48
CA PRO A 211 4.30 30.32 -18.14
C PRO A 211 2.84 29.85 -17.96
N ASP A 212 2.06 29.82 -19.05
CA ASP A 212 0.67 29.33 -19.04
C ASP A 212 0.57 27.83 -19.34
N GLY A 213 1.68 27.19 -19.72
CA GLY A 213 1.76 25.78 -20.03
C GLY A 213 1.61 24.89 -18.79
N ARG A 214 1.54 23.58 -19.01
CA ARG A 214 1.47 22.57 -17.94
C ARG A 214 2.35 21.39 -18.29
N LEU A 215 3.26 21.08 -17.38
CA LEU A 215 3.99 19.81 -17.32
C LEU A 215 3.02 18.66 -16.97
N ASN A 216 3.44 17.41 -17.14
CA ASN A 216 2.68 16.26 -16.65
C ASN A 216 2.62 16.27 -15.11
N TRP A 217 3.70 16.63 -14.43
CA TRP A 217 3.72 16.87 -12.98
C TRP A 217 2.65 17.88 -12.54
N ASP A 218 2.39 18.93 -13.33
CA ASP A 218 1.33 19.91 -13.04
C ASP A 218 -0.09 19.35 -13.17
N ARG A 219 -0.26 18.24 -13.90
CA ARG A 219 -1.54 17.62 -14.25
C ARG A 219 -1.93 16.47 -13.31
N MET A 220 -1.03 16.03 -12.43
CA MET A 220 -1.36 15.07 -11.38
C MET A 220 -2.46 15.63 -10.46
N THR A 221 -3.30 14.77 -9.90
CA THR A 221 -4.60 15.18 -9.31
C THR A 221 -4.46 15.76 -7.92
N ASN A 222 -3.52 15.25 -7.13
CA ASN A 222 -3.37 15.57 -5.72
C ASN A 222 -1.94 16.05 -5.45
N ALA A 223 -1.78 16.92 -4.45
CA ALA A 223 -0.50 17.50 -4.08
C ALA A 223 -0.43 17.73 -2.56
N GLY A 224 0.75 17.50 -1.98
CA GLY A 224 1.02 17.69 -0.57
C GLY A 224 2.38 18.33 -0.34
N VAL A 225 2.47 19.24 0.64
CA VAL A 225 3.75 19.80 1.10
C VAL A 225 4.50 18.74 1.89
N TYR A 226 5.67 18.36 1.42
CA TYR A 226 6.48 17.27 1.97
C TYR A 226 7.42 17.77 3.07
N LEU A 227 7.36 17.14 4.24
CA LEU A 227 8.18 17.45 5.41
C LEU A 227 9.34 16.44 5.54
N GLY A 228 10.44 16.72 4.85
CA GLY A 228 11.58 15.81 4.65
C GLY A 228 12.66 15.78 5.73
N HIS A 229 12.39 16.20 6.98
CA HIS A 229 13.40 16.11 8.03
C HIS A 229 13.71 14.64 8.37
N MET A 230 14.96 14.38 8.72
CA MET A 230 15.46 13.07 9.14
C MET A 230 15.38 12.93 10.67
N GLU A 231 15.67 11.75 11.19
CA GLU A 231 15.63 11.50 12.65
C GLU A 231 16.53 12.48 13.43
N ASN A 232 17.74 12.73 12.90
CA ASN A 232 18.79 13.48 13.59
C ASN A 232 19.17 14.82 12.89
N GLN A 233 18.46 15.23 11.84
CA GLN A 233 18.69 16.53 11.17
C GLN A 233 17.47 17.09 10.44
N LEU A 234 17.51 18.40 10.14
CA LEU A 234 16.40 19.11 9.50
C LEU A 234 16.31 18.92 7.97
N THR A 235 17.45 18.70 7.31
CA THR A 235 17.53 18.54 5.87
C THR A 235 17.45 17.06 5.51
N GLY A 236 16.74 16.72 4.43
CA GLY A 236 16.81 15.38 3.86
C GLY A 236 18.19 15.06 3.30
N THR A 237 18.46 13.79 3.05
CA THR A 237 19.62 13.30 2.28
C THR A 237 19.12 12.19 1.38
N SER A 238 19.72 12.01 0.19
CA SER A 238 19.27 10.99 -0.78
C SER A 238 19.18 9.61 -0.13
N ASN A 239 20.18 9.26 0.69
CA ASN A 239 20.19 8.00 1.41
C ASN A 239 19.07 7.89 2.46
N ALA A 240 19.05 8.70 3.51
CA ALA A 240 18.08 8.53 4.59
C ALA A 240 16.65 8.83 4.14
N GLY A 241 16.48 9.72 3.15
CA GLY A 241 15.22 9.99 2.48
C GLY A 241 14.70 8.79 1.70
N ALA A 242 15.55 8.14 0.88
CA ALA A 242 15.18 6.92 0.18
C ALA A 242 14.87 5.76 1.15
N VAL A 243 15.65 5.60 2.23
CA VAL A 243 15.33 4.64 3.31
C VAL A 243 13.96 4.95 3.92
N THR A 244 13.64 6.23 4.14
CA THR A 244 12.33 6.63 4.66
C THR A 244 11.19 6.26 3.69
N HIS A 245 11.40 6.40 2.38
CA HIS A 245 10.42 5.97 1.37
C HIS A 245 10.30 4.44 1.27
N ALA A 246 11.42 3.73 1.45
CA ALA A 246 11.51 2.27 1.34
C ALA A 246 10.98 1.55 2.59
N MET A 247 11.08 2.16 3.77
CA MET A 247 10.77 1.53 5.05
C MET A 247 9.68 2.24 5.86
N GLY A 248 9.32 3.48 5.53
CA GLY A 248 8.24 4.20 6.22
C GLY A 248 8.59 4.71 7.62
N VAL A 249 9.87 4.73 7.98
CA VAL A 249 10.36 5.23 9.27
C VAL A 249 11.38 6.33 9.06
N LYS A 250 11.50 7.23 10.03
CA LYS A 250 12.57 8.23 10.04
C LYS A 250 13.91 7.51 10.22
N ALA A 251 14.84 7.78 9.32
CA ALA A 251 16.19 7.23 9.42
C ALA A 251 17.20 8.34 9.83
N PRO A 252 18.32 7.97 10.47
CA PRO A 252 19.45 8.87 10.65
C PRO A 252 20.00 9.35 9.30
N ALA A 253 20.49 10.58 9.22
CA ALA A 253 20.95 11.23 7.98
C ALA A 253 21.92 10.42 7.11
N GLY A 254 22.75 9.55 7.71
CA GLY A 254 23.73 8.72 7.03
C GLY A 254 23.24 7.31 6.70
N SER A 255 22.00 6.98 7.06
CA SER A 255 21.46 5.63 6.97
C SER A 255 21.30 5.17 5.52
N PHE A 256 21.61 3.89 5.32
CA PHE A 256 21.24 3.10 4.17
C PHE A 256 20.62 1.79 4.68
N GLY A 257 19.55 1.91 5.48
CA GLY A 257 18.82 0.79 6.11
C GLY A 257 19.24 0.47 7.55
N LEU A 258 20.24 1.17 8.10
CA LEU A 258 20.75 0.97 9.46
C LEU A 258 20.49 2.18 10.38
N ASP A 259 20.37 1.95 11.68
CA ASP A 259 20.35 2.97 12.72
C ASP A 259 21.78 3.51 13.03
N GLU A 260 21.91 4.37 14.06
CA GLU A 260 23.22 4.93 14.47
C GLU A 260 24.16 3.90 15.14
N ASP A 261 23.62 2.79 15.63
CA ASP A 261 24.37 1.69 16.27
C ASP A 261 24.77 0.59 15.27
N GLY A 262 24.30 0.69 14.02
CA GLY A 262 24.57 -0.26 12.93
C GLY A 262 23.59 -1.43 12.86
N ASN A 263 22.44 -1.35 13.53
CA ASN A 263 21.39 -2.36 13.46
C ASN A 263 20.40 -2.05 12.32
N PRO A 264 19.80 -3.07 11.68
CA PRO A 264 18.76 -2.86 10.69
C PRO A 264 17.54 -2.14 11.26
N LEU A 265 17.08 -1.10 10.57
CA LEU A 265 15.85 -0.40 10.92
C LEU A 265 14.65 -1.35 10.79
N THR A 266 13.62 -1.15 11.62
CA THR A 266 12.34 -1.85 11.45
C THR A 266 11.41 -0.99 10.62
N SER A 267 10.91 -1.52 9.50
CA SER A 267 9.97 -0.78 8.65
C SER A 267 8.63 -0.58 9.33
N LEU A 268 7.81 0.33 8.79
CA LEU A 268 6.48 0.65 9.31
C LEU A 268 5.51 -0.54 9.21
N SER A 269 5.79 -1.52 8.35
CA SER A 269 5.07 -2.81 8.36
C SER A 269 5.44 -3.71 9.54
N GLY A 270 6.42 -3.31 10.35
CA GLY A 270 6.91 -4.03 11.53
C GLY A 270 7.99 -5.07 11.23
N LYS A 271 8.45 -5.19 9.98
CA LYS A 271 9.47 -6.18 9.59
C LYS A 271 10.88 -5.59 9.71
N PRO A 272 11.76 -6.15 10.57
CA PRO A 272 13.13 -5.69 10.69
C PRO A 272 13.92 -5.88 9.40
N GLY A 273 14.68 -4.85 9.03
CA GLY A 273 15.57 -4.85 7.87
C GLY A 273 14.89 -5.15 6.53
N THR A 274 13.57 -4.98 6.43
CA THR A 274 12.80 -5.33 5.24
C THR A 274 12.17 -4.09 4.62
N THR A 275 12.40 -3.88 3.32
CA THR A 275 11.81 -2.77 2.56
C THR A 275 10.48 -3.14 1.93
N ILE A 276 9.71 -2.13 1.50
CA ILE A 276 8.47 -2.33 0.73
C ILE A 276 8.71 -3.08 -0.60
N MET A 277 9.90 -2.95 -1.20
CA MET A 277 10.24 -3.68 -2.44
C MET A 277 10.46 -5.16 -2.15
N GLU A 278 11.18 -5.50 -1.08
CA GLU A 278 11.37 -6.89 -0.65
C GLU A 278 10.03 -7.52 -0.24
N GLU A 279 9.14 -6.75 0.40
CA GLU A 279 7.78 -7.20 0.67
C GLU A 279 6.96 -7.44 -0.61
N ALA A 280 7.11 -6.59 -1.63
CA ALA A 280 6.44 -6.79 -2.93
C ALA A 280 6.94 -8.06 -3.64
N ILE A 281 8.26 -8.32 -3.62
CA ILE A 281 8.86 -9.56 -4.12
C ILE A 281 8.31 -10.77 -3.37
N ALA A 282 8.29 -10.71 -2.03
CA ALA A 282 7.78 -11.80 -1.19
C ALA A 282 6.28 -12.06 -1.40
N ALA A 283 5.51 -11.03 -1.73
CA ALA A 283 4.09 -11.14 -2.08
C ALA A 283 3.84 -11.68 -3.51
N GLY A 284 4.91 -11.93 -4.28
CA GLY A 284 4.81 -12.46 -5.64
C GLY A 284 4.42 -11.42 -6.70
N LYS A 285 4.52 -10.12 -6.39
CA LYS A 285 4.29 -9.04 -7.35
C LYS A 285 5.51 -8.88 -8.26
N ALA A 286 5.29 -8.54 -9.52
CA ALA A 286 6.38 -8.17 -10.41
C ALA A 286 7.03 -6.86 -9.94
N THR A 287 8.34 -6.75 -10.09
CA THR A 287 9.10 -5.61 -9.56
C THR A 287 10.09 -5.02 -10.54
N ALA A 288 10.26 -3.70 -10.49
CA ALA A 288 11.28 -3.01 -11.28
C ALA A 288 11.96 -1.89 -10.50
N ILE A 289 13.27 -1.74 -10.76
CA ILE A 289 14.05 -0.56 -10.37
C ILE A 289 14.67 0.08 -11.61
N ILE A 290 14.63 1.41 -11.66
CA ILE A 290 15.09 2.19 -12.80
C ILE A 290 15.87 3.40 -12.27
N ASN A 291 17.08 3.64 -12.78
CA ASN A 291 17.88 4.81 -12.42
C ASN A 291 18.48 5.48 -13.67
N SER A 292 18.49 6.81 -13.73
CA SER A 292 19.26 7.55 -14.75
C SER A 292 20.78 7.50 -14.51
N GLY A 293 21.22 7.32 -13.26
CA GLY A 293 22.62 7.18 -12.85
C GLY A 293 23.03 5.72 -12.70
N ILE A 294 24.04 5.46 -11.86
CA ILE A 294 24.37 4.10 -11.41
C ILE A 294 23.21 3.50 -10.59
N ILE A 295 22.96 2.20 -10.71
CA ILE A 295 21.82 1.58 -10.00
C ILE A 295 21.97 1.62 -8.47
N ALA A 296 23.20 1.83 -7.98
CA ALA A 296 23.51 1.87 -6.56
C ALA A 296 23.21 3.23 -5.91
N GLU A 297 22.75 4.23 -6.67
CA GLU A 297 22.30 5.49 -6.08
C GLU A 297 21.11 5.26 -5.13
N PRO A 298 20.93 6.09 -4.09
CA PRO A 298 20.08 5.73 -2.99
C PRO A 298 18.60 5.58 -3.31
N GLY A 299 18.01 6.39 -4.19
CA GLY A 299 16.57 6.30 -4.49
C GLY A 299 16.16 5.00 -5.15
N THR A 300 17.10 4.23 -5.72
CA THR A 300 16.88 2.82 -6.08
C THR A 300 17.52 1.84 -5.11
N GLY A 301 18.76 2.06 -4.70
CA GLY A 301 19.54 1.11 -3.91
C GLY A 301 18.98 0.88 -2.50
N ALA A 302 18.44 1.91 -1.84
CA ALA A 302 17.90 1.80 -0.48
C ALA A 302 16.64 0.92 -0.41
N PHE A 303 16.01 0.62 -1.55
CA PHE A 303 14.89 -0.33 -1.62
C PHE A 303 15.34 -1.78 -1.60
N LEU A 304 16.63 -2.11 -1.81
CA LEU A 304 17.08 -3.49 -2.00
C LEU A 304 18.42 -3.80 -1.34
N ALA A 305 19.02 -2.83 -0.66
CA ALA A 305 20.31 -3.01 -0.03
C ALA A 305 20.35 -2.31 1.32
N THR A 306 21.06 -2.95 2.25
CA THR A 306 21.41 -2.39 3.54
C THR A 306 22.92 -2.38 3.70
N VAL A 307 23.52 -1.23 4.01
CA VAL A 307 24.99 -1.08 4.16
C VAL A 307 25.37 -0.04 5.23
N GLU A 308 26.55 -0.21 5.82
CA GLU A 308 27.15 0.79 6.74
C GLU A 308 27.62 2.06 6.03
N ASN A 309 27.99 1.94 4.75
CA ASN A 309 28.57 3.03 3.99
C ASN A 309 27.90 3.14 2.61
N ARG A 310 27.21 4.26 2.36
CA ARG A 310 26.55 4.53 1.07
C ARG A 310 27.48 4.51 -0.14
N SER A 311 28.79 4.68 0.06
CA SER A 311 29.77 4.60 -1.04
C SER A 311 30.20 3.17 -1.38
N ASP A 312 29.64 2.14 -0.73
CA ASP A 312 29.85 0.74 -1.12
C ASP A 312 29.02 0.37 -2.36
N PHE A 313 29.26 1.07 -3.47
CA PHE A 313 28.50 0.89 -4.71
C PHE A 313 28.57 -0.54 -5.24
N THR A 314 29.71 -1.22 -5.07
CA THR A 314 29.85 -2.63 -5.48
C THR A 314 29.05 -3.56 -4.55
N GLY A 315 29.06 -3.34 -3.24
CA GLY A 315 28.21 -4.08 -2.30
C GLY A 315 26.71 -3.88 -2.57
N ILE A 316 26.28 -2.63 -2.76
CA ILE A 316 24.89 -2.28 -3.08
C ILE A 316 24.47 -2.91 -4.42
N THR A 317 25.28 -2.78 -5.47
CA THR A 317 25.00 -3.40 -6.79
C THR A 317 24.85 -4.91 -6.69
N ALA A 318 25.63 -5.58 -5.83
CA ALA A 318 25.50 -7.02 -5.61
C ALA A 318 24.16 -7.38 -4.97
N GLN A 319 23.77 -6.69 -3.89
CA GLN A 319 22.49 -6.91 -3.21
C GLN A 319 21.30 -6.68 -4.17
N ILE A 320 21.36 -5.64 -5.00
CA ILE A 320 20.35 -5.37 -6.03
C ILE A 320 20.21 -6.53 -7.02
N VAL A 321 21.31 -7.05 -7.58
CA VAL A 321 21.26 -8.16 -8.55
C VAL A 321 20.76 -9.46 -7.91
N GLU A 322 21.11 -9.67 -6.63
CA GLU A 322 20.75 -10.85 -5.85
C GLU A 322 19.32 -10.82 -5.30
N SER A 323 18.70 -9.63 -5.22
CA SER A 323 17.39 -9.40 -4.58
C SER A 323 16.23 -10.20 -5.17
N GLY A 324 16.33 -10.59 -6.44
CA GLY A 324 15.27 -11.29 -7.15
C GLY A 324 14.30 -10.37 -7.90
N VAL A 325 14.51 -9.06 -7.94
CA VAL A 325 13.76 -8.12 -8.80
C VAL A 325 13.68 -8.60 -10.26
N ASP A 326 12.63 -8.24 -10.98
CA ASP A 326 12.45 -8.71 -12.36
C ASP A 326 13.16 -7.81 -13.37
N VAL A 327 13.08 -6.49 -13.20
CA VAL A 327 13.62 -5.52 -14.13
C VAL A 327 14.57 -4.54 -13.44
N ILE A 328 15.83 -4.52 -13.86
CA ILE A 328 16.88 -3.63 -13.34
C ILE A 328 17.42 -2.81 -14.51
N LEU A 329 17.22 -1.48 -14.53
CA LEU A 329 17.59 -0.62 -15.64
C LEU A 329 18.38 0.61 -15.15
N GLY A 330 19.64 0.76 -15.55
CA GLY A 330 20.44 1.93 -15.16
C GLY A 330 21.85 1.94 -15.75
N GLY A 331 22.74 2.76 -15.18
CA GLY A 331 24.16 2.83 -15.49
C GLY A 331 25.04 2.00 -14.54
N GLY A 332 26.35 2.27 -14.56
CA GLY A 332 27.29 1.74 -13.56
C GLY A 332 27.95 0.40 -13.88
N GLU A 333 28.17 0.05 -15.17
CA GLU A 333 28.80 -1.21 -15.59
C GLU A 333 30.07 -1.57 -14.79
N ILE A 334 30.87 -0.58 -14.40
CA ILE A 334 32.10 -0.80 -13.63
C ILE A 334 31.86 -1.49 -12.28
N HIS A 335 30.70 -1.29 -11.65
CA HIS A 335 30.36 -1.87 -10.35
C HIS A 335 29.89 -3.33 -10.44
N TYR A 336 29.59 -3.81 -11.65
CA TYR A 336 29.24 -5.21 -11.92
C TYR A 336 30.47 -6.08 -12.20
N LEU A 337 31.58 -5.48 -12.60
CA LEU A 337 32.73 -6.19 -13.16
C LEU A 337 33.94 -6.22 -12.20
N PRO A 338 34.71 -7.31 -12.18
CA PRO A 338 35.91 -7.40 -11.36
C PRO A 338 37.06 -6.61 -11.97
N THR A 339 37.99 -6.17 -11.11
CA THR A 339 39.26 -5.59 -11.53
C THR A 339 39.97 -6.49 -12.54
N GLY A 340 40.53 -5.89 -13.59
CA GLY A 340 41.15 -6.56 -14.73
C GLY A 340 40.19 -6.94 -15.87
N VAL A 341 38.89 -6.72 -15.74
CA VAL A 341 37.90 -6.94 -16.80
C VAL A 341 37.39 -5.61 -17.35
N THR A 342 37.56 -5.37 -18.64
CA THR A 342 37.02 -4.18 -19.33
C THR A 342 35.62 -4.49 -19.85
N GLY A 343 34.65 -3.65 -19.44
CA GLY A 343 33.26 -3.75 -19.85
C GLY A 343 33.01 -3.29 -21.29
N ARG A 344 31.74 -3.35 -21.71
CA ARG A 344 31.26 -2.96 -23.04
C ARG A 344 31.53 -1.47 -23.31
N PHE A 345 31.45 -0.62 -22.30
CA PHE A 345 31.70 0.81 -22.42
C PHE A 345 33.18 1.19 -22.33
N GLY A 346 34.08 0.20 -22.35
CA GLY A 346 35.53 0.42 -22.46
C GLY A 346 36.24 0.82 -21.17
N GLN A 347 35.53 0.81 -20.04
CA GLN A 347 36.09 1.04 -18.70
C GLN A 347 36.34 -0.28 -17.96
N GLU A 348 37.34 -0.29 -17.07
CA GLU A 348 37.68 -1.46 -16.26
C GLU A 348 36.76 -1.55 -15.03
N GLY A 349 36.34 -2.76 -14.68
CA GLY A 349 35.57 -3.04 -13.48
C GLY A 349 36.34 -2.70 -12.19
N VAL A 350 35.60 -2.36 -11.15
CA VAL A 350 36.17 -1.92 -9.86
C VAL A 350 35.97 -2.92 -8.74
N ARG A 351 35.30 -4.05 -8.96
CA ARG A 351 35.09 -5.05 -7.89
C ARG A 351 36.39 -5.78 -7.53
N GLU A 352 36.72 -5.79 -6.23
CA GLU A 352 37.91 -6.45 -5.70
C GLU A 352 37.65 -7.91 -5.26
N ASP A 353 36.38 -8.34 -5.20
CA ASP A 353 35.96 -9.67 -4.78
C ASP A 353 36.07 -10.74 -5.89
N GLY A 354 36.43 -10.33 -7.11
CA GLY A 354 36.58 -11.21 -8.27
C GLY A 354 35.27 -11.67 -8.91
N ARG A 355 34.11 -11.15 -8.47
CA ARG A 355 32.79 -11.49 -9.01
C ARG A 355 32.49 -10.73 -10.30
N ASN A 356 31.75 -11.38 -11.20
CA ASN A 356 31.17 -10.75 -12.39
C ASN A 356 29.65 -10.84 -12.29
N LEU A 357 29.02 -9.77 -11.81
CA LEU A 357 27.59 -9.74 -11.55
C LEU A 357 26.74 -9.81 -12.82
N ILE A 358 27.29 -9.41 -13.98
CA ILE A 358 26.59 -9.54 -15.27
C ILE A 358 26.42 -11.03 -15.61
N GLU A 359 27.50 -11.82 -15.49
CA GLU A 359 27.45 -13.27 -15.72
C GLU A 359 26.54 -13.97 -14.70
N GLU A 360 26.53 -13.50 -13.44
CA GLU A 360 25.65 -14.03 -12.40
C GLU A 360 24.17 -13.72 -12.70
N ALA A 361 23.85 -12.51 -13.20
CA ALA A 361 22.50 -12.15 -13.63
C ALA A 361 22.04 -12.99 -14.85
N GLU A 362 22.90 -13.19 -15.85
CA GLU A 362 22.59 -14.09 -16.97
C GLU A 362 22.30 -15.52 -16.49
N ALA A 363 23.09 -16.02 -15.54
CA ALA A 363 22.87 -17.33 -14.92
C ALA A 363 21.56 -17.39 -14.12
N ALA A 364 21.12 -16.27 -13.54
CA ALA A 364 19.84 -16.11 -12.87
C ALA A 364 18.66 -15.89 -13.85
N GLY A 365 18.91 -15.88 -15.16
CA GLY A 365 17.87 -15.84 -16.20
C GLY A 365 17.53 -14.44 -16.73
N TYR A 366 18.32 -13.42 -16.40
CA TYR A 366 18.12 -12.09 -16.93
C TYR A 366 18.53 -12.00 -18.40
N THR A 367 17.73 -11.32 -19.20
CA THR A 367 18.15 -10.83 -20.52
C THR A 367 18.95 -9.55 -20.32
N VAL A 368 20.25 -9.57 -20.68
CA VAL A 368 21.13 -8.40 -20.53
C VAL A 368 21.10 -7.53 -21.79
N VAL A 369 20.89 -6.23 -21.63
CA VAL A 369 20.85 -5.23 -22.72
C VAL A 369 21.68 -4.00 -22.37
N TYR A 370 22.19 -3.30 -23.39
CA TYR A 370 23.13 -2.20 -23.22
C TYR A 370 22.77 -0.91 -23.98
N THR A 371 21.79 -0.97 -24.89
CA THR A 371 21.37 0.21 -25.68
C THR A 371 19.85 0.33 -25.71
N LEU A 372 19.37 1.51 -26.10
CA LEU A 372 17.93 1.75 -26.33
C LEU A 372 17.37 0.78 -27.37
N GLU A 373 18.11 0.49 -28.44
CA GLU A 373 17.65 -0.43 -29.48
C GLU A 373 17.54 -1.87 -28.97
N GLU A 374 18.48 -2.32 -28.13
CA GLU A 374 18.44 -3.63 -27.51
C GLU A 374 17.26 -3.73 -26.51
N LEU A 375 17.02 -2.68 -25.72
CA LEU A 375 15.86 -2.58 -24.81
C LEU A 375 14.51 -2.60 -25.57
N GLN A 376 14.41 -1.89 -26.69
CA GLN A 376 13.20 -1.89 -27.53
C GLN A 376 12.99 -3.18 -28.32
N ALA A 377 14.03 -4.01 -28.45
CA ALA A 377 14.01 -5.26 -29.18
C ALA A 377 14.00 -6.49 -28.26
N LEU A 378 13.60 -6.32 -26.99
CA LEU A 378 13.48 -7.43 -26.04
C LEU A 378 12.62 -8.56 -26.63
N PRO A 379 13.03 -9.83 -26.46
CA PRO A 379 12.24 -10.97 -26.92
C PRO A 379 10.84 -11.00 -26.30
N GLU A 380 9.87 -11.48 -27.07
CA GLU A 380 8.53 -11.77 -26.55
C GLU A 380 8.62 -12.83 -25.43
N GLY A 381 7.93 -12.59 -24.31
CA GLY A 381 7.95 -13.47 -23.15
C GLY A 381 9.15 -13.28 -22.22
N THR A 382 9.98 -12.25 -22.43
CA THR A 382 11.00 -11.86 -21.45
C THR A 382 10.33 -11.44 -20.14
N THR A 383 10.72 -12.09 -19.04
CA THR A 383 10.23 -11.79 -17.68
C THR A 383 11.29 -11.16 -16.80
N LYS A 384 12.59 -11.30 -17.12
CA LYS A 384 13.69 -10.68 -16.37
C LYS A 384 14.68 -9.93 -17.27
N VAL A 385 15.03 -8.70 -16.92
CA VAL A 385 15.90 -7.82 -17.72
C VAL A 385 16.90 -7.08 -16.84
N LEU A 386 18.16 -7.10 -17.27
CA LEU A 386 19.23 -6.26 -16.73
C LEU A 386 19.71 -5.33 -17.84
N GLY A 387 19.34 -4.05 -17.76
CA GLY A 387 19.80 -3.00 -18.65
C GLY A 387 20.93 -2.20 -18.03
N ILE A 388 22.10 -2.21 -18.66
CA ILE A 388 23.28 -1.45 -18.22
C ILE A 388 23.68 -0.49 -19.34
N PHE A 389 23.41 0.79 -19.20
CA PHE A 389 23.44 1.74 -20.32
C PHE A 389 24.66 2.67 -20.34
N ALA A 390 25.49 2.66 -19.30
CA ALA A 390 26.73 3.41 -19.23
C ALA A 390 27.75 2.74 -18.30
N ALA A 391 29.03 3.11 -18.42
CA ALA A 391 30.08 2.68 -17.51
C ALA A 391 29.82 3.18 -16.07
N GLU A 392 29.38 4.43 -15.98
CA GLU A 392 28.97 5.17 -14.77
C GLU A 392 27.55 5.70 -15.02
N ASP A 393 27.25 6.97 -14.75
CA ASP A 393 25.94 7.57 -15.00
C ASP A 393 25.62 7.74 -16.49
N THR A 394 24.33 7.80 -16.84
CA THR A 394 23.92 8.04 -18.24
C THR A 394 23.97 9.51 -18.65
N TYR A 395 24.27 10.41 -17.72
CA TYR A 395 24.39 11.86 -17.91
C TYR A 395 25.77 12.37 -17.45
N ASN A 396 26.09 13.63 -17.74
CA ASN A 396 27.33 14.28 -17.30
C ASN A 396 26.98 15.53 -16.50
N ASP A 397 27.11 15.47 -15.18
CA ASP A 397 26.55 16.44 -14.23
C ASP A 397 27.43 17.66 -13.91
N GLN A 398 28.64 17.71 -14.47
CA GLN A 398 29.61 18.78 -14.20
C GLN A 398 29.08 20.15 -14.64
N PRO A 399 29.63 21.27 -14.11
CA PRO A 399 29.26 22.61 -14.57
C PRO A 399 29.37 22.76 -16.10
N GLU A 400 28.49 23.55 -16.73
CA GLU A 400 28.39 23.64 -18.19
C GLU A 400 29.72 24.02 -18.86
N GLU A 401 30.54 24.87 -18.22
CA GLU A 401 31.84 25.27 -18.75
C GLU A 401 32.85 24.12 -18.78
N VAL A 402 32.77 23.20 -17.81
CA VAL A 402 33.60 22.00 -17.74
C VAL A 402 33.20 21.05 -18.86
N LEU A 403 31.91 20.76 -18.99
CA LEU A 403 31.39 19.91 -20.07
C LEU A 403 31.74 20.45 -21.45
N ALA A 404 31.61 21.76 -21.67
CA ALA A 404 31.98 22.41 -22.92
C ALA A 404 33.49 22.30 -23.21
N ALA A 405 34.34 22.39 -22.19
CA ALA A 405 35.79 22.23 -22.33
C ALA A 405 36.19 20.78 -22.67
N GLU A 406 35.45 19.81 -22.15
CA GLU A 406 35.66 18.38 -22.38
C GLU A 406 34.97 17.88 -23.66
N GLY A 407 34.06 18.68 -24.23
CA GLY A 407 33.30 18.33 -25.42
C GLY A 407 32.19 17.31 -25.13
N LEU A 408 31.70 17.28 -23.88
CA LEU A 408 30.63 16.41 -23.42
C LEU A 408 29.27 17.14 -23.48
N GLY A 409 28.21 16.37 -23.73
CA GLY A 409 26.83 16.84 -23.62
C GLY A 409 26.27 16.58 -22.22
N LEU A 410 25.05 17.04 -21.96
CA LEU A 410 24.37 16.79 -20.69
C LEU A 410 23.95 15.31 -20.54
N TYR A 411 23.63 14.63 -21.64
CA TYR A 411 23.15 13.25 -21.64
C TYR A 411 23.94 12.38 -22.62
N GLY A 412 24.17 11.12 -22.25
CA GLY A 412 24.99 10.15 -22.98
C GLY A 412 26.47 10.14 -22.58
N GLN A 413 27.09 8.97 -22.73
CA GLN A 413 28.50 8.72 -22.40
C GLN A 413 29.26 8.19 -23.62
N PRO A 414 30.60 8.30 -23.67
CA PRO A 414 31.39 7.63 -24.70
C PRO A 414 31.09 6.12 -24.75
N GLY A 415 30.71 5.62 -25.93
CA GLY A 415 30.31 4.22 -26.11
C GLY A 415 28.82 3.95 -25.99
N ASN A 416 28.04 4.94 -25.52
CA ASN A 416 26.59 5.00 -25.65
C ASN A 416 26.12 6.45 -25.61
N GLU A 417 26.19 7.14 -26.75
CA GLU A 417 25.87 8.57 -26.84
C GLU A 417 24.36 8.86 -26.80
N ASN A 418 23.52 7.83 -26.84
CA ASN A 418 22.05 7.95 -26.77
C ASN A 418 21.45 6.80 -25.94
N PRO A 419 21.73 6.74 -24.62
CA PRO A 419 21.13 5.75 -23.74
C PRO A 419 19.60 5.99 -23.63
N PRO A 420 18.82 4.98 -23.22
CA PRO A 420 17.39 5.16 -22.98
C PRO A 420 17.16 6.16 -21.84
N THR A 421 16.26 7.11 -22.05
CA THR A 421 15.77 8.00 -20.97
C THR A 421 15.01 7.19 -19.91
N VAL A 422 14.88 7.72 -18.68
CA VAL A 422 14.05 7.09 -17.61
C VAL A 422 12.62 6.81 -18.05
N GLY A 423 12.03 7.68 -18.88
CA GLY A 423 10.71 7.44 -19.46
C GLY A 423 10.67 6.22 -20.40
N GLN A 424 11.70 6.04 -21.24
CA GLN A 424 11.80 4.87 -22.11
C GLN A 424 12.12 3.59 -21.34
N MET A 425 12.93 3.69 -20.28
CA MET A 425 13.16 2.59 -19.35
C MET A 425 11.86 2.19 -18.64
N LEU A 426 11.06 3.17 -18.19
CA LEU A 426 9.76 2.93 -17.57
C LEU A 426 8.77 2.27 -18.55
N GLU A 427 8.70 2.75 -19.79
CA GLU A 427 7.83 2.15 -20.82
C GLU A 427 8.19 0.68 -21.08
N ALA A 428 9.50 0.36 -21.14
CA ALA A 428 9.97 -1.02 -21.29
C ALA A 428 9.68 -1.88 -20.05
N ALA A 429 9.91 -1.35 -18.85
CA ALA A 429 9.62 -2.05 -17.60
C ALA A 429 8.12 -2.35 -17.47
N LEU A 430 7.25 -1.37 -17.73
CA LEU A 430 5.80 -1.54 -17.70
C LEU A 430 5.31 -2.60 -18.69
N ALA A 431 5.94 -2.74 -19.85
CA ALA A 431 5.60 -3.80 -20.81
C ALA A 431 5.86 -5.23 -20.26
N ILE A 432 6.70 -5.36 -19.23
CA ILE A 432 7.03 -6.64 -18.57
C ILE A 432 6.20 -6.81 -17.31
N VAL A 433 6.30 -5.87 -16.36
CA VAL A 433 5.71 -6.04 -15.02
C VAL A 433 4.18 -6.01 -15.03
N SER A 434 3.56 -5.33 -16.00
CA SER A 434 2.09 -5.30 -16.16
C SER A 434 1.48 -6.64 -16.58
N GLN A 435 2.30 -7.63 -16.95
CA GLN A 435 1.81 -8.97 -17.28
C GLN A 435 1.52 -9.81 -16.04
N ASP A 436 1.91 -9.36 -14.85
CA ASP A 436 1.66 -10.06 -13.60
C ASP A 436 0.24 -9.79 -13.09
N GLU A 437 -0.52 -10.85 -12.87
CA GLU A 437 -1.90 -10.77 -12.38
C GLU A 437 -1.96 -10.37 -10.90
N ASP A 438 -0.85 -10.51 -10.17
CA ASP A 438 -0.74 -10.11 -8.76
C ASP A 438 -0.43 -8.62 -8.58
N GLY A 439 -0.28 -7.87 -9.68
CA GLY A 439 0.11 -6.47 -9.71
C GLY A 439 1.63 -6.28 -9.62
N PHE A 440 2.08 -5.04 -9.59
CA PHE A 440 3.52 -4.73 -9.64
C PHE A 440 3.93 -3.54 -8.78
N PHE A 441 5.23 -3.45 -8.49
CA PHE A 441 5.85 -2.28 -7.87
C PHE A 441 7.07 -1.81 -8.66
N VAL A 442 7.02 -0.55 -9.11
CA VAL A 442 8.13 0.11 -9.83
C VAL A 442 8.66 1.25 -8.97
N VAL A 443 9.98 1.28 -8.79
CA VAL A 443 10.72 2.43 -8.25
C VAL A 443 11.61 2.98 -9.36
N MET A 444 11.44 4.25 -9.68
CA MET A 444 12.19 4.92 -10.74
C MET A 444 12.78 6.21 -10.22
N GLU A 445 14.09 6.38 -10.37
CA GLU A 445 14.83 7.58 -10.01
C GLU A 445 15.36 8.30 -11.26
N GLU A 446 15.10 9.61 -11.34
CA GLU A 446 15.89 10.51 -12.18
C GLU A 446 16.89 11.22 -11.25
N GLU A 447 18.01 10.57 -11.02
CA GLU A 447 19.12 11.04 -10.18
C GLU A 447 19.66 12.40 -10.67
N GLY A 448 19.73 12.60 -11.99
CA GLY A 448 20.34 13.79 -12.56
C GLY A 448 19.69 15.12 -12.13
N THR A 449 18.44 15.12 -11.65
CA THR A 449 17.83 16.37 -11.15
C THR A 449 18.56 16.93 -9.94
N ASP A 450 19.13 16.08 -9.09
CA ASP A 450 19.95 16.48 -7.95
C ASP A 450 21.35 16.87 -8.39
N ASN A 451 22.11 15.97 -9.04
CA ASN A 451 23.56 16.22 -9.21
C ASN A 451 23.84 17.42 -10.12
N PHE A 452 23.00 17.65 -11.15
CA PHE A 452 23.12 18.87 -11.95
C PHE A 452 22.89 20.12 -11.09
N ALA A 453 21.87 20.12 -10.23
CA ALA A 453 21.56 21.27 -9.39
C ALA A 453 22.64 21.50 -8.33
N ASN A 454 23.14 20.44 -7.69
CA ASN A 454 24.23 20.50 -6.73
C ASN A 454 25.58 20.92 -7.36
N ASN A 455 25.74 20.78 -8.68
CA ASN A 455 26.86 21.34 -9.45
C ASN A 455 26.57 22.71 -10.09
N ASN A 456 25.43 23.34 -9.79
CA ASN A 456 24.97 24.58 -10.41
C ASN A 456 24.96 24.51 -11.95
N ASN A 457 24.45 23.43 -12.52
CA ASN A 457 24.29 23.27 -13.96
C ASN A 457 22.81 23.43 -14.33
N ALA A 458 22.42 24.68 -14.63
CA ALA A 458 21.03 25.04 -14.88
C ALA A 458 20.45 24.36 -16.13
N ALA A 459 21.25 24.21 -17.19
CA ALA A 459 20.80 23.57 -18.42
C ALA A 459 20.51 22.07 -18.18
N GLY A 460 21.39 21.40 -17.44
CA GLY A 460 21.26 20.00 -17.05
C GLY A 460 20.07 19.76 -16.13
N THR A 461 19.89 20.59 -15.10
CA THR A 461 18.75 20.51 -14.18
C THR A 461 17.41 20.63 -14.91
N ILE A 462 17.31 21.56 -15.88
CA ILE A 462 16.10 21.72 -16.70
C ILE A 462 15.84 20.48 -17.57
N GLU A 463 16.88 19.92 -18.17
CA GLU A 463 16.77 18.70 -18.99
C GLU A 463 16.36 17.48 -18.16
N ALA A 464 16.98 17.28 -16.99
CA ALA A 464 16.65 16.20 -16.06
C ALA A 464 15.21 16.31 -15.54
N ALA A 465 14.79 17.51 -15.12
CA ALA A 465 13.42 17.74 -14.69
C ALA A 465 12.40 17.45 -15.81
N LYS A 466 12.79 17.70 -17.07
CA LYS A 466 11.97 17.35 -18.23
C LYS A 466 11.91 15.84 -18.48
N ARG A 467 13.01 15.10 -18.29
CA ARG A 467 13.02 13.62 -18.38
C ARG A 467 12.13 12.99 -17.30
N ALA A 468 12.21 13.47 -16.06
CA ALA A 468 11.30 13.08 -14.99
C ALA A 468 9.83 13.38 -15.34
N ASP A 469 9.54 14.58 -15.87
CA ASP A 469 8.19 14.96 -16.33
C ASP A 469 7.64 14.05 -17.43
N ASP A 470 8.49 13.63 -18.38
CA ASP A 470 8.07 12.70 -19.44
C ASP A 470 7.75 11.32 -18.88
N ALA A 471 8.52 10.83 -17.92
CA ALA A 471 8.23 9.57 -17.24
C ALA A 471 6.92 9.63 -16.45
N ILE A 472 6.63 10.74 -15.76
CA ILE A 472 5.32 10.98 -15.12
C ILE A 472 4.20 10.91 -16.16
N GLY A 473 4.40 11.50 -17.34
CA GLY A 473 3.43 11.42 -18.45
C GLY A 473 3.18 9.99 -18.92
N ILE A 474 4.22 9.17 -19.01
CA ILE A 474 4.13 7.74 -19.38
C ILE A 474 3.37 6.96 -18.31
N ALA A 475 3.68 7.17 -17.02
CA ALA A 475 2.97 6.53 -15.92
C ALA A 475 1.48 6.91 -15.91
N MET A 476 1.15 8.21 -16.03
CA MET A 476 -0.24 8.68 -16.08
C MET A 476 -0.99 8.10 -17.28
N LYS A 477 -0.34 8.01 -18.44
CA LYS A 477 -0.92 7.40 -19.64
C LYS A 477 -1.17 5.90 -19.43
N PHE A 478 -0.23 5.19 -18.81
CA PHE A 478 -0.40 3.78 -18.45
C PHE A 478 -1.64 3.57 -17.57
N VAL A 479 -1.83 4.39 -16.53
CA VAL A 479 -3.03 4.32 -15.68
C VAL A 479 -4.32 4.58 -16.47
N GLN A 480 -4.30 5.56 -17.36
CA GLN A 480 -5.49 5.95 -18.14
C GLN A 480 -5.89 4.92 -19.21
N GLU A 481 -4.90 4.29 -19.83
CA GLU A 481 -5.10 3.49 -21.05
C GLU A 481 -4.99 1.98 -20.82
N GLN A 482 -4.30 1.54 -19.77
CA GLN A 482 -3.93 0.12 -19.57
C GLN A 482 -4.41 -0.42 -18.23
N ASP A 483 -4.04 0.22 -17.11
CA ASP A 483 -4.35 -0.30 -15.77
C ASP A 483 -4.81 0.80 -14.80
N PRO A 484 -6.12 0.97 -14.58
CA PRO A 484 -6.65 1.95 -13.62
C PRO A 484 -6.41 1.55 -12.15
N ASN A 485 -5.96 0.33 -11.85
CA ASN A 485 -5.64 -0.14 -10.49
C ASN A 485 -4.20 0.23 -10.07
N THR A 486 -3.58 1.19 -10.76
CA THR A 486 -2.23 1.67 -10.47
C THR A 486 -2.26 3.04 -9.79
N LEU A 487 -1.50 3.18 -8.69
CA LEU A 487 -1.10 4.46 -8.12
C LEU A 487 0.19 4.95 -8.80
N VAL A 488 0.22 6.24 -9.16
CA VAL A 488 1.45 6.95 -9.48
C VAL A 488 1.71 7.96 -8.36
N ILE A 489 2.89 7.90 -7.75
CA ILE A 489 3.29 8.79 -6.66
C ILE A 489 4.68 9.35 -6.92
N THR A 490 4.86 10.65 -6.70
CA THR A 490 6.14 11.34 -6.83
C THR A 490 6.55 11.96 -5.51
N ALA A 491 7.80 11.78 -5.10
CA ALA A 491 8.40 12.51 -3.99
C ALA A 491 9.90 12.68 -4.24
N ALA A 492 10.43 13.86 -3.92
CA ALA A 492 11.85 14.06 -3.73
C ALA A 492 12.15 14.00 -2.23
N ASP A 493 13.34 13.58 -1.87
CA ASP A 493 13.85 13.57 -0.51
C ASP A 493 14.29 14.97 -0.02
N SER A 494 14.78 15.82 -0.94
CA SER A 494 15.43 17.11 -0.67
C SER A 494 15.17 18.18 -1.77
N ASP A 495 15.73 19.39 -1.61
CA ASP A 495 15.74 20.46 -2.63
C ASP A 495 17.19 20.82 -2.99
N ALA A 496 17.67 20.28 -4.11
CA ALA A 496 19.05 20.38 -4.57
C ALA A 496 19.41 21.80 -5.03
N GLY A 497 20.54 22.30 -4.56
CA GLY A 497 21.08 23.62 -4.89
C GLY A 497 20.22 24.84 -4.50
N GLY A 498 18.98 24.64 -4.04
CA GLY A 498 18.02 25.69 -3.71
C GLY A 498 17.71 26.57 -4.92
N LEU A 499 17.35 25.94 -6.05
CA LEU A 499 17.11 26.62 -7.32
C LEU A 499 16.00 27.69 -7.22
N GLU A 500 16.29 28.90 -7.70
CA GLU A 500 15.32 29.98 -7.89
C GLU A 500 15.39 30.59 -9.29
N VAL A 501 14.23 30.93 -9.85
CA VAL A 501 14.12 31.55 -11.18
C VAL A 501 14.06 33.06 -11.04
N ARG A 502 14.83 33.79 -11.86
CA ARG A 502 14.85 35.26 -11.85
C ARG A 502 14.93 35.89 -13.23
N ASP A 503 14.17 36.96 -13.44
CA ASP A 503 14.31 37.81 -14.63
C ASP A 503 15.69 38.51 -14.69
N PRO A 504 16.34 38.60 -15.86
CA PRO A 504 17.59 39.34 -16.01
C PRO A 504 17.35 40.85 -15.88
N GLN A 505 18.42 41.62 -15.65
CA GLN A 505 18.32 43.08 -15.53
C GLN A 505 17.89 43.76 -16.84
N ALA A 506 18.27 43.19 -17.99
CA ALA A 506 17.86 43.59 -19.32
C ALA A 506 17.69 42.34 -20.19
N ALA A 507 16.78 42.38 -21.17
CA ALA A 507 16.41 41.22 -21.98
C ALA A 507 17.45 40.81 -23.03
N ASP A 508 18.38 41.72 -23.36
CA ASP A 508 19.42 41.60 -24.38
C ASP A 508 20.84 41.59 -23.79
N GLU A 509 20.96 41.29 -22.50
CA GLU A 509 22.23 41.17 -21.79
C GLU A 509 22.31 39.80 -21.08
N PRO A 510 23.52 39.30 -20.79
CA PRO A 510 23.70 38.10 -19.99
C PRO A 510 23.02 38.22 -18.60
N VAL A 511 22.67 37.08 -18.01
CA VAL A 511 21.85 37.00 -16.78
C VAL A 511 22.45 37.78 -15.59
N GLY A 512 23.77 37.92 -15.54
CA GLY A 512 24.46 38.74 -14.54
C GLY A 512 24.34 38.18 -13.12
N THR A 513 23.94 39.02 -12.17
CA THR A 513 23.91 38.67 -10.74
C THR A 513 22.63 39.17 -10.02
N VAL A 514 22.30 38.53 -8.89
CA VAL A 514 21.32 38.98 -7.90
C VAL A 514 22.00 39.54 -6.66
N SER A 515 21.64 40.75 -6.27
CA SER A 515 22.18 41.38 -5.06
C SER A 515 21.68 40.65 -3.82
N ALA A 516 22.61 40.29 -2.94
CA ALA A 516 22.31 39.88 -1.59
C ALA A 516 22.47 41.08 -0.64
N ASN A 517 21.67 41.13 0.43
CA ASN A 517 21.80 42.21 1.40
C ASN A 517 23.17 42.15 2.09
N PRO A 518 23.98 43.21 2.01
CA PRO A 518 25.28 43.23 2.65
C PRO A 518 25.11 43.24 4.17
N THR A 519 25.92 42.46 4.90
CA THR A 519 25.98 42.53 6.37
C THR A 519 26.90 43.66 6.84
N THR A 520 28.07 43.81 6.22
CA THR A 520 29.06 44.86 6.53
C THR A 520 29.77 45.47 5.32
N GLU A 521 29.66 44.88 4.13
CA GLU A 521 30.36 45.33 2.91
C GLU A 521 29.41 45.35 1.71
N ASP A 522 29.36 46.47 0.98
CA ASP A 522 28.58 46.58 -0.26
C ASP A 522 29.12 45.63 -1.35
N GLY A 523 28.24 45.11 -2.19
CA GLY A 523 28.62 44.35 -3.40
C GLY A 523 28.54 42.82 -3.28
N VAL A 524 27.92 42.27 -2.24
CA VAL A 524 27.58 40.84 -2.21
C VAL A 524 26.50 40.57 -3.26
N ALA A 525 26.81 39.73 -4.24
CA ALA A 525 25.87 39.33 -5.27
C ALA A 525 26.09 37.86 -5.64
N ASN A 526 24.99 37.12 -5.79
CA ASN A 526 25.02 35.75 -6.26
C ASN A 526 24.96 35.79 -7.79
N PRO A 527 25.86 35.10 -8.49
CA PRO A 527 25.77 35.00 -9.94
C PRO A 527 24.56 34.16 -10.35
N LEU A 528 24.08 34.40 -11.57
CA LEU A 528 23.01 33.61 -12.18
C LEU A 528 23.59 32.79 -13.33
N ASP A 529 22.96 31.65 -13.60
CA ASP A 529 23.23 30.84 -14.78
C ASP A 529 22.24 31.14 -15.90
N GLY A 530 22.79 31.19 -17.11
CA GLY A 530 22.07 31.29 -18.37
C GLY A 530 22.09 29.96 -19.11
N GLN A 531 21.84 29.99 -20.42
CA GLN A 531 21.71 28.79 -21.25
C GLN A 531 22.93 27.88 -21.27
N THR A 532 24.12 28.41 -21.00
CA THR A 532 25.38 27.68 -21.11
C THR A 532 26.29 27.95 -19.91
N GLY A 533 25.70 28.10 -18.72
CA GLY A 533 26.43 28.33 -17.47
C GLY A 533 26.48 29.79 -17.03
N LEU A 534 27.50 30.10 -16.23
CA LEU A 534 27.55 31.27 -15.35
C LEU A 534 27.63 32.58 -16.12
N GLY A 535 26.67 33.48 -15.87
CA GLY A 535 26.68 34.82 -16.46
C GLY A 535 26.59 34.81 -17.98
N THR A 536 25.98 33.78 -18.57
CA THR A 536 25.75 33.64 -20.01
C THR A 536 24.37 34.19 -20.41
N GLU A 537 23.99 34.02 -21.68
CA GLU A 537 22.71 34.52 -22.21
C GLU A 537 21.52 33.89 -21.46
N PRO A 538 20.45 34.66 -21.17
CA PRO A 538 19.29 34.14 -20.44
C PRO A 538 18.58 33.03 -21.19
N PHE A 539 17.99 32.09 -20.46
CA PHE A 539 16.94 31.23 -21.00
C PHE A 539 15.77 32.07 -21.48
N VAL A 540 14.99 31.56 -22.44
CA VAL A 540 13.79 32.25 -22.95
C VAL A 540 12.62 31.29 -22.85
N SER A 541 11.56 31.72 -22.18
CA SER A 541 10.34 30.92 -22.08
C SER A 541 9.64 30.72 -23.43
N GLN A 542 8.92 29.61 -23.60
CA GLN A 542 7.93 29.52 -24.68
C GLN A 542 6.87 30.63 -24.52
N PRO A 543 6.21 31.04 -25.61
CA PRO A 543 5.24 32.13 -25.56
C PRO A 543 4.13 31.89 -24.53
N ALA A 544 3.86 32.90 -23.72
CA ALA A 544 2.65 32.99 -22.91
C ALA A 544 1.39 33.10 -23.78
N ALA A 545 0.21 33.02 -23.18
CA ALA A 545 -1.08 33.10 -23.88
C ALA A 545 -1.29 34.41 -24.67
N ASN A 546 -0.59 35.49 -24.30
CA ASN A 546 -0.58 36.77 -25.01
C ASN A 546 0.46 36.85 -26.14
N GLY A 547 1.25 35.79 -26.37
CA GLY A 547 2.31 35.70 -27.37
C GLY A 547 3.68 36.24 -26.92
N ASN A 548 3.80 36.76 -25.69
CA ASN A 548 5.07 37.27 -25.18
C ASN A 548 5.97 36.12 -24.72
N THR A 549 7.27 36.29 -24.92
CA THR A 549 8.32 35.47 -24.33
C THR A 549 9.05 36.27 -23.26
N TYR A 550 9.56 35.58 -22.24
CA TYR A 550 10.21 36.20 -21.09
C TYR A 550 11.59 35.58 -20.90
N PRO A 551 12.68 36.38 -20.91
CA PRO A 551 14.00 35.90 -20.59
C PRO A 551 14.14 35.70 -19.07
N PHE A 552 14.90 34.69 -18.64
CA PHE A 552 15.17 34.41 -17.23
C PHE A 552 16.53 33.74 -17.05
N GLY A 553 17.09 33.83 -15.85
CA GLY A 553 18.25 33.06 -15.40
C GLY A 553 17.91 32.26 -14.14
N ILE A 554 18.81 31.35 -13.79
CA ILE A 554 18.71 30.52 -12.60
C ILE A 554 19.69 31.03 -11.55
N GLY A 555 19.22 31.19 -10.32
CA GLY A 555 20.05 31.48 -9.16
C GLY A 555 20.03 30.31 -8.20
N TRP A 556 21.19 30.06 -7.59
CA TRP A 556 21.37 28.99 -6.62
C TRP A 556 21.57 29.56 -5.22
N VAL A 557 21.07 28.85 -4.22
CA VAL A 557 21.44 29.14 -2.83
C VAL A 557 22.83 28.58 -2.55
N GLY A 558 23.17 27.40 -3.08
CA GLY A 558 24.47 26.77 -2.94
C GLY A 558 24.56 25.45 -3.71
N THR A 559 25.49 24.59 -3.32
CA THR A 559 25.71 23.23 -3.86
C THR A 559 25.23 22.05 -2.97
N PRO A 560 24.76 22.22 -1.71
CA PRO A 560 24.19 21.12 -0.94
C PRO A 560 22.67 21.04 -1.12
N ASP A 561 22.10 20.00 -0.53
CA ASP A 561 20.65 19.88 -0.36
C ASP A 561 20.12 20.89 0.66
N PHE A 562 18.91 21.40 0.40
CA PHE A 562 18.23 22.34 1.27
C PHE A 562 16.91 21.78 1.80
N PRO A 563 16.50 22.20 3.02
CA PRO A 563 15.20 21.86 3.54
C PRO A 563 14.12 22.79 2.97
N GLY A 564 12.97 22.24 2.64
CA GLY A 564 11.76 23.01 2.32
C GLY A 564 11.50 23.17 0.82
N SER A 565 10.28 23.60 0.50
CA SER A 565 9.72 23.72 -0.86
C SER A 565 9.41 22.42 -1.60
N ILE A 566 9.61 21.24 -1.03
CA ILE A 566 9.29 19.97 -1.70
C ILE A 566 7.78 19.72 -1.75
N VAL A 567 7.29 19.26 -2.90
CA VAL A 567 5.87 18.93 -3.12
C VAL A 567 5.74 17.54 -3.72
N SER A 568 5.14 16.63 -2.97
CA SER A 568 4.75 15.32 -3.46
C SER A 568 3.43 15.40 -4.21
N LYS A 569 3.23 14.53 -5.20
CA LYS A 569 2.01 14.45 -5.99
C LYS A 569 1.61 13.02 -6.25
N THR A 570 0.30 12.82 -6.41
CA THR A 570 -0.28 11.51 -6.72
C THR A 570 -1.28 11.59 -7.86
N TYR A 571 -1.45 10.47 -8.56
CA TYR A 571 -2.41 10.27 -9.63
C TYR A 571 -2.85 8.79 -9.67
N GLY A 572 -4.09 8.52 -10.06
CA GLY A 572 -4.60 7.15 -10.19
C GLY A 572 -5.24 6.62 -8.92
N LEU A 573 -5.17 5.31 -8.71
CA LEU A 573 -5.76 4.64 -7.56
C LEU A 573 -5.19 5.21 -6.25
N ASN A 574 -6.03 5.40 -5.23
CA ASN A 574 -5.64 5.88 -3.90
C ASN A 574 -4.90 7.24 -3.89
N ALA A 575 -4.95 8.01 -4.97
CA ALA A 575 -4.30 9.32 -5.03
C ALA A 575 -4.83 10.30 -3.97
N ASP A 576 -6.08 10.13 -3.54
CA ASP A 576 -6.74 10.90 -2.48
C ASP A 576 -6.22 10.62 -1.06
N LEU A 577 -5.43 9.55 -0.86
CA LEU A 577 -4.75 9.30 0.41
C LEU A 577 -3.64 10.33 0.69
N LEU A 578 -3.17 11.08 -0.31
CA LEU A 578 -2.17 12.12 -0.14
C LEU A 578 -2.77 13.36 0.54
N PRO A 579 -2.39 13.71 1.78
CA PRO A 579 -2.87 14.91 2.44
C PRO A 579 -2.19 16.17 1.87
N SER A 580 -2.78 17.35 2.11
CA SER A 580 -2.20 18.63 1.68
C SER A 580 -0.84 18.96 2.32
N THR A 581 -0.49 18.27 3.40
CA THR A 581 0.81 18.35 4.08
C THR A 581 1.08 16.99 4.69
N LEU A 582 2.28 16.46 4.48
CA LEU A 582 2.66 15.11 4.88
C LEU A 582 4.04 15.09 5.55
N ASP A 583 4.18 14.25 6.57
CA ASP A 583 5.49 13.74 6.93
C ASP A 583 5.99 12.80 5.82
N ASN A 584 7.31 12.76 5.59
CA ASN A 584 7.88 11.94 4.51
C ASN A 584 7.61 10.44 4.63
N THR A 585 7.42 9.92 5.85
CA THR A 585 6.99 8.54 6.12
C THR A 585 5.65 8.18 5.46
N LYS A 586 4.79 9.17 5.21
CA LYS A 586 3.48 8.95 4.57
C LYS A 586 3.59 8.43 3.12
N ILE A 587 4.72 8.67 2.44
CA ILE A 587 4.96 8.14 1.09
C ILE A 587 4.93 6.62 1.10
N TYR A 588 5.69 5.99 2.01
CA TYR A 588 5.65 4.54 2.22
C TYR A 588 4.24 4.07 2.53
N GLU A 589 3.55 4.72 3.47
CA GLU A 589 2.22 4.30 3.89
C GLU A 589 1.21 4.27 2.72
N ILE A 590 1.21 5.29 1.86
CA ILE A 590 0.31 5.33 0.69
C ILE A 590 0.66 4.22 -0.30
N MET A 591 1.95 3.97 -0.55
CA MET A 591 2.40 2.88 -1.42
C MET A 591 2.00 1.52 -0.83
N TYR A 592 2.26 1.32 0.46
CA TYR A 592 1.99 0.07 1.17
C TYR A 592 0.49 -0.24 1.17
N ARG A 593 -0.35 0.74 1.55
CA ARG A 593 -1.80 0.57 1.52
C ARG A 593 -2.33 0.23 0.13
N THR A 594 -1.69 0.78 -0.90
CA THR A 594 -2.08 0.48 -2.27
C THR A 594 -1.68 -0.94 -2.68
N LEU A 595 -0.46 -1.37 -2.35
CA LEU A 595 0.05 -2.70 -2.71
C LEU A 595 -0.60 -3.84 -1.90
N PHE A 596 -0.85 -3.61 -0.61
CA PHE A 596 -1.18 -4.67 0.36
C PHE A 596 -2.52 -4.47 1.07
N GLY A 597 -3.17 -3.31 0.91
CA GLY A 597 -4.41 -2.96 1.62
C GLY A 597 -4.15 -2.25 2.95
N ASP A 598 -5.21 -1.99 3.73
CA ASP A 598 -5.12 -1.30 5.04
C ASP A 598 -4.57 -2.22 6.16
N THR A 599 -3.52 -2.99 5.87
CA THR A 599 -2.89 -3.96 6.78
C THR A 599 -1.70 -3.37 7.55
N LEU A 600 -1.51 -2.04 7.51
CA LEU A 600 -0.44 -1.43 8.29
C LEU A 600 -0.78 -1.48 9.78
N PRO A 601 0.18 -1.89 10.62
CA PRO A 601 -0.03 -1.89 12.04
C PRO A 601 -0.17 -0.46 12.58
N ASN A 602 -0.97 -0.31 13.63
CA ASN A 602 -0.99 0.91 14.43
C ASN A 602 0.34 1.05 15.19
N LEU A 603 1.17 2.03 14.84
CA LEU A 603 2.46 2.24 15.49
C LEU A 603 2.31 2.83 16.90
N VAL A 604 2.84 2.12 17.89
CA VAL A 604 2.98 2.56 19.29
C VAL A 604 4.47 2.51 19.65
N GLN A 605 5.12 3.67 19.73
CA GLN A 605 6.55 3.76 19.99
C GLN A 605 6.82 4.30 21.41
N SER A 606 7.80 3.73 22.10
CA SER A 606 8.18 4.18 23.43
C SER A 606 8.93 5.51 23.44
N THR A 607 8.95 6.10 24.63
CA THR A 607 9.79 7.21 25.04
C THR A 607 11.06 6.68 25.73
N PRO A 608 12.05 7.53 26.04
CA PRO A 608 13.25 7.10 26.75
C PRO A 608 13.04 6.61 28.20
N GLU A 609 11.81 6.68 28.74
CA GLU A 609 11.48 6.20 30.08
C GLU A 609 10.78 4.84 30.00
N ALA A 610 11.15 3.92 30.90
CA ALA A 610 10.52 2.60 30.98
C ALA A 610 9.00 2.72 31.18
N GLU A 611 8.23 2.15 30.26
CA GLU A 611 6.77 2.26 30.24
C GLU A 611 6.07 0.96 29.80
N THR A 612 4.74 0.98 29.83
CA THR A 612 3.91 -0.10 29.28
C THR A 612 3.31 0.39 27.97
N LEU A 613 3.75 -0.18 26.86
CA LEU A 613 3.15 -0.01 25.55
C LEU A 613 1.97 -0.99 25.47
N ALA A 614 0.76 -0.46 25.32
CA ALA A 614 -0.44 -1.25 25.13
C ALA A 614 -1.01 -0.94 23.76
N GLY A 615 -1.18 -1.96 22.93
CA GLY A 615 -1.92 -1.83 21.68
C GLY A 615 -3.43 -1.90 21.92
N SER A 616 -4.14 -1.97 20.81
CA SER A 616 -5.58 -1.80 20.68
C SER A 616 -6.27 -3.13 20.39
N ASP A 617 -7.45 -3.08 19.78
CA ASP A 617 -8.13 -4.27 19.26
C ASP A 617 -7.86 -4.47 17.75
N GLN A 618 -6.78 -3.88 17.24
CA GLN A 618 -6.33 -3.93 15.85
C GLN A 618 -4.91 -4.49 15.80
N VAL A 619 -4.39 -4.77 14.61
CA VAL A 619 -2.96 -5.09 14.45
C VAL A 619 -2.14 -3.87 14.84
N ASP A 620 -1.30 -4.00 15.86
CA ASP A 620 -0.44 -2.96 16.39
C ASP A 620 1.05 -3.29 16.20
N LEU A 621 1.90 -2.25 16.08
CA LEU A 621 3.36 -2.35 16.05
C LEU A 621 3.90 -1.62 17.27
N LEU A 622 4.32 -2.38 18.27
CA LEU A 622 4.88 -1.85 19.52
C LEU A 622 6.40 -1.86 19.43
N GLN A 623 7.01 -0.68 19.41
CA GLN A 623 8.47 -0.53 19.38
C GLN A 623 8.98 -0.05 20.74
N ALA A 624 9.71 -0.93 21.43
CA ALA A 624 10.27 -0.66 22.75
C ALA A 624 11.71 -0.14 22.71
N GLY A 625 12.01 0.71 23.69
CA GLY A 625 13.34 1.06 24.11
C GLY A 625 13.87 0.04 25.11
N GLY A 626 14.52 0.52 26.18
CA GLY A 626 15.03 -0.35 27.25
C GLY A 626 14.17 -0.29 28.51
N GLY A 627 13.72 -1.45 28.98
CA GLY A 627 13.00 -1.59 30.25
C GLY A 627 11.47 -1.58 30.12
N ASP A 628 10.95 -1.65 28.89
CA ASP A 628 9.53 -1.51 28.59
C ASP A 628 8.76 -2.82 28.75
N THR A 629 7.45 -2.71 28.91
CA THR A 629 6.51 -3.83 28.81
C THR A 629 5.64 -3.64 27.57
N LEU A 630 5.66 -4.59 26.65
CA LEU A 630 4.88 -4.56 25.42
C LEU A 630 3.70 -5.52 25.57
N GLN A 631 2.47 -5.00 25.44
CA GLN A 631 1.23 -5.76 25.47
C GLN A 631 0.47 -5.47 24.18
N GLY A 632 0.44 -6.43 23.25
CA GLY A 632 -0.16 -6.27 21.93
C GLY A 632 -1.62 -5.85 21.99
N GLY A 633 -2.43 -6.53 22.78
CA GLY A 633 -3.88 -6.30 22.80
C GLY A 633 -4.57 -7.43 22.03
N LEU A 634 -5.69 -7.14 21.37
CA LEU A 634 -6.32 -8.12 20.47
C LEU A 634 -5.81 -7.90 19.05
N GLY A 635 -5.33 -8.95 18.38
CA GLY A 635 -4.75 -8.85 17.04
C GLY A 635 -3.53 -9.75 16.90
N ASP A 636 -3.09 -9.96 15.66
CA ASP A 636 -1.78 -10.58 15.39
C ASP A 636 -0.72 -9.47 15.38
N ASP A 637 -0.25 -9.07 16.56
CA ASP A 637 0.56 -7.86 16.73
C ASP A 637 2.04 -8.06 16.45
N ILE A 638 2.77 -6.96 16.27
CA ILE A 638 4.21 -6.95 16.09
C ILE A 638 4.87 -6.26 17.27
N LEU A 639 5.67 -7.00 18.04
CA LEU A 639 6.34 -6.51 19.23
C LEU A 639 7.86 -6.48 19.01
N VAL A 640 8.45 -5.30 19.01
CA VAL A 640 9.88 -5.11 18.69
C VAL A 640 10.62 -4.63 19.93
N GLY A 641 11.59 -5.43 20.40
CA GLY A 641 12.49 -5.03 21.47
C GLY A 641 13.60 -4.09 21.04
N SER A 642 14.22 -3.42 22.01
CA SER A 642 15.50 -2.74 21.78
C SER A 642 16.59 -3.72 21.36
N ASP A 643 17.28 -3.39 20.29
CA ASP A 643 18.47 -4.05 19.77
C ASP A 643 19.76 -3.63 20.50
N THR A 644 19.74 -2.51 21.23
CA THR A 644 20.93 -2.07 21.98
C THR A 644 21.30 -3.04 23.12
N ALA A 645 22.59 -3.38 23.20
CA ALA A 645 23.10 -4.30 24.22
C ALA A 645 23.09 -3.69 25.65
N GLU A 646 23.03 -2.36 25.76
CA GLU A 646 23.00 -1.65 27.04
C GLU A 646 21.57 -1.39 27.56
N ALA A 647 20.55 -1.58 26.72
CA ALA A 647 19.16 -1.39 27.14
C ALA A 647 18.74 -2.32 28.28
N GLU A 648 17.94 -1.80 29.20
CA GLU A 648 17.29 -2.60 30.24
C GLU A 648 16.37 -3.68 29.63
N ALA A 649 16.08 -4.72 30.40
CA ALA A 649 15.30 -5.87 29.93
C ALA A 649 13.84 -5.51 29.64
N ASN A 650 13.38 -5.83 28.43
CA ASN A 650 11.99 -5.66 28.04
C ASN A 650 11.14 -6.88 28.45
N THR A 651 9.85 -6.68 28.60
CA THR A 651 8.86 -7.73 28.88
C THR A 651 7.81 -7.76 27.78
N PHE A 652 7.74 -8.86 27.03
CA PHE A 652 6.74 -9.07 25.99
C PHE A 652 5.60 -9.90 26.56
N VAL A 653 4.41 -9.32 26.67
CA VAL A 653 3.25 -9.95 27.31
C VAL A 653 2.53 -10.83 26.29
N LEU A 654 2.43 -12.12 26.60
CA LEU A 654 1.67 -13.11 25.86
C LEU A 654 0.32 -13.31 26.55
N GLU A 655 -0.75 -13.09 25.82
CA GLU A 655 -2.12 -13.20 26.31
C GLU A 655 -2.87 -14.34 25.59
N LEU A 656 -3.62 -15.13 26.35
CA LEU A 656 -4.44 -16.20 25.80
C LEU A 656 -5.64 -15.61 25.05
N ASP A 657 -6.03 -16.23 23.93
CA ASP A 657 -7.17 -15.80 23.11
C ASP A 657 -7.06 -14.35 22.56
N ALA A 658 -5.85 -13.78 22.54
CA ALA A 658 -5.60 -12.41 22.09
C ALA A 658 -5.15 -12.31 20.61
N GLY A 659 -4.59 -13.37 20.07
CA GLY A 659 -4.04 -13.41 18.71
C GLY A 659 -2.68 -14.13 18.70
N THR A 660 -1.95 -13.99 17.60
CA THR A 660 -0.57 -14.49 17.45
C THR A 660 0.40 -13.33 17.26
N ASP A 661 1.14 -13.01 18.31
CA ASP A 661 2.11 -11.91 18.26
C ASP A 661 3.43 -12.35 17.61
N THR A 662 3.99 -11.53 16.72
CA THR A 662 5.35 -11.73 16.23
C THR A 662 6.32 -10.85 17.00
N VAL A 663 7.31 -11.47 17.64
CA VAL A 663 8.30 -10.80 18.48
C VAL A 663 9.64 -10.73 17.74
N PHE A 664 10.13 -9.51 17.54
CA PHE A 664 11.45 -9.22 16.99
C PHE A 664 12.40 -8.70 18.06
N ASN A 665 13.72 -8.89 17.84
CA ASN A 665 14.79 -8.44 18.72
C ASN A 665 14.70 -8.94 20.18
N PHE A 666 14.16 -10.15 20.40
CA PHE A 666 14.11 -10.74 21.74
C PHE A 666 15.49 -11.20 22.22
N ARG A 667 16.04 -10.57 23.27
CA ARG A 667 17.36 -10.91 23.81
C ARG A 667 17.27 -12.03 24.85
N VAL A 668 17.57 -13.25 24.42
CA VAL A 668 17.52 -14.44 25.30
C VAL A 668 18.40 -14.26 26.55
N GLY A 669 17.80 -14.53 27.72
CA GLY A 669 18.47 -14.42 29.02
C GLY A 669 18.52 -13.00 29.58
N THR A 670 18.08 -12.00 28.81
CA THR A 670 17.92 -10.60 29.26
C THR A 670 16.44 -10.24 29.31
N ASP A 671 15.76 -10.31 28.16
CA ASP A 671 14.35 -10.00 28.04
C ASP A 671 13.46 -11.13 28.59
N ARG A 672 12.20 -10.78 28.81
CA ARG A 672 11.22 -11.63 29.48
C ARG A 672 9.97 -11.80 28.64
N LEU A 673 9.37 -12.98 28.75
CA LEU A 673 8.04 -13.29 28.25
C LEU A 673 7.09 -13.24 29.44
N GLY A 674 6.30 -12.18 29.48
CA GLY A 674 5.22 -11.99 30.42
C GLY A 674 4.05 -12.91 30.08
N LEU A 675 3.49 -13.62 31.06
CA LEU A 675 2.36 -14.51 30.86
C LEU A 675 1.09 -13.94 31.52
N SER A 676 0.12 -13.54 30.71
CA SER A 676 -1.19 -13.05 31.14
C SER A 676 -2.25 -14.14 30.94
N GLY A 677 -2.93 -14.56 32.02
CA GLY A 677 -3.99 -15.59 31.93
C GLY A 677 -3.50 -17.03 31.71
N ILE A 678 -2.19 -17.24 31.56
CA ILE A 678 -1.54 -18.53 31.32
C ILE A 678 -0.32 -18.75 32.23
N THR A 679 0.06 -20.01 32.40
CA THR A 679 1.26 -20.39 33.16
C THR A 679 2.27 -21.12 32.27
N ALA A 680 3.55 -20.98 32.61
CA ALA A 680 4.65 -21.50 31.78
C ALA A 680 4.61 -23.03 31.55
N ASP A 681 3.99 -23.79 32.45
CA ASP A 681 3.79 -25.23 32.31
C ASP A 681 2.70 -25.62 31.29
N GLN A 682 1.92 -24.65 30.81
CA GLN A 682 0.93 -24.82 29.74
C GLN A 682 1.51 -24.56 28.35
N LEU A 683 2.75 -24.09 28.25
CA LEU A 683 3.38 -23.70 26.99
C LEU A 683 4.11 -24.86 26.32
N THR A 684 3.98 -24.91 24.99
CA THR A 684 4.80 -25.74 24.11
C THR A 684 5.64 -24.84 23.22
N LEU A 685 6.94 -25.13 23.14
CA LEU A 685 7.91 -24.42 22.31
C LEU A 685 8.27 -25.27 21.10
N THR A 686 7.98 -24.78 19.90
CA THR A 686 8.22 -25.49 18.65
C THR A 686 9.15 -24.66 17.77
N GLN A 687 10.28 -25.24 17.34
CA GLN A 687 11.14 -24.57 16.36
C GLN A 687 10.51 -24.67 14.97
N GLN A 688 10.42 -23.54 14.27
CA GLN A 688 10.06 -23.46 12.85
C GLN A 688 11.11 -22.61 12.13
N GLU A 689 11.93 -23.26 11.31
CA GLU A 689 13.04 -22.60 10.61
C GLU A 689 13.94 -21.84 11.60
N SER A 690 14.14 -20.54 11.42
CA SER A 690 14.90 -19.65 12.32
C SER A 690 14.13 -19.18 13.55
N SER A 691 12.81 -19.42 13.62
CA SER A 691 11.92 -18.83 14.61
C SER A 691 11.36 -19.86 15.60
N THR A 692 10.92 -19.41 16.77
CA THR A 692 10.28 -20.26 17.77
C THR A 692 8.81 -19.90 17.96
N LEU A 693 7.93 -20.89 17.82
CA LEU A 693 6.51 -20.77 18.13
C LEU A 693 6.29 -21.09 19.61
N ILE A 694 5.58 -20.21 20.28
CA ILE A 694 5.07 -20.40 21.64
C ILE A 694 3.58 -20.69 21.55
N GLN A 695 3.18 -21.85 22.05
CA GLN A 695 1.81 -22.35 21.88
C GLN A 695 1.19 -22.76 23.22
N SER A 696 -0.12 -22.57 23.37
CA SER A 696 -0.91 -23.18 24.44
C SER A 696 -2.02 -24.03 23.83
N GLY A 697 -1.94 -25.35 24.03
CA GLY A 697 -2.85 -26.28 23.35
C GLY A 697 -2.67 -26.25 21.83
N THR A 698 -3.69 -25.79 21.10
CA THR A 698 -3.66 -25.62 19.64
C THR A 698 -3.44 -24.18 19.19
N GLN A 699 -3.50 -23.22 20.10
CA GLN A 699 -3.29 -21.80 19.79
C GLN A 699 -1.80 -21.49 19.78
N THR A 700 -1.35 -20.78 18.74
CA THR A 700 -0.04 -20.09 18.76
C THR A 700 -0.26 -18.73 19.39
N LEU A 701 0.53 -18.42 20.41
CA LEU A 701 0.46 -17.14 21.14
C LEU A 701 1.50 -16.17 20.62
N ALA A 702 2.69 -16.67 20.29
CA ALA A 702 3.71 -15.84 19.70
C ALA A 702 4.67 -16.60 18.79
N ILE A 703 5.28 -15.87 17.87
CA ILE A 703 6.39 -16.29 17.02
C ILE A 703 7.59 -15.41 17.39
N LEU A 704 8.63 -15.99 17.99
CA LEU A 704 9.88 -15.28 18.24
C LEU A 704 10.81 -15.44 17.04
N ASP A 705 11.04 -14.34 16.34
CA ASP A 705 11.94 -14.33 15.19
C ASP A 705 13.41 -14.47 15.60
N GLN A 706 14.18 -15.23 14.81
CA GLN A 706 15.59 -15.55 15.04
C GLN A 706 15.94 -16.09 16.45
N VAL A 707 14.97 -16.62 17.20
CA VAL A 707 15.19 -17.24 18.52
C VAL A 707 15.11 -18.75 18.42
N ASN A 708 16.08 -19.43 19.04
CA ASN A 708 16.07 -20.89 19.12
C ASN A 708 15.32 -21.40 20.37
N ALA A 709 14.40 -22.33 20.17
CA ALA A 709 13.56 -22.89 21.23
C ALA A 709 14.39 -23.52 22.37
N THR A 710 15.56 -24.10 22.05
CA THR A 710 16.41 -24.71 23.08
C THR A 710 17.01 -23.67 24.02
N ASP A 711 17.29 -22.47 23.52
CA ASP A 711 17.90 -21.42 24.33
C ASP A 711 16.89 -20.88 25.36
N LEU A 712 15.62 -20.75 24.98
CA LEU A 712 14.54 -20.39 25.90
C LEU A 712 14.36 -21.44 27.02
N THR A 713 14.44 -22.74 26.69
CA THR A 713 14.33 -23.80 27.71
C THR A 713 15.49 -23.81 28.70
N ALA A 714 16.69 -23.39 28.29
CA ALA A 714 17.87 -23.34 29.14
C ALA A 714 17.79 -22.26 30.23
N VAL A 715 16.98 -21.22 30.01
CA VAL A 715 16.79 -20.07 30.93
C VAL A 715 15.35 -19.88 31.40
N ALA A 716 14.47 -20.88 31.21
CA ALA A 716 13.03 -20.77 31.43
C ALA A 716 12.61 -20.19 32.81
N GLY A 717 13.40 -20.44 33.88
CA GLY A 717 13.12 -19.93 35.23
C GLY A 717 13.33 -18.42 35.42
N THR A 718 13.93 -17.73 34.44
CA THR A 718 14.13 -16.28 34.42
C THR A 718 13.45 -15.61 33.23
N THR A 719 13.11 -16.39 32.19
CA THR A 719 12.52 -15.90 30.93
C THR A 719 11.01 -15.79 30.98
N PHE A 720 10.31 -16.78 31.53
CA PHE A 720 8.85 -16.73 31.65
C PHE A 720 8.45 -16.18 33.02
N VAL A 721 7.76 -15.04 33.02
CA VAL A 721 7.37 -14.35 34.26
C VAL A 721 5.86 -14.12 34.27
N PRO A 722 5.17 -14.30 35.42
CA PRO A 722 3.79 -13.87 35.54
C PRO A 722 3.73 -12.34 35.54
N VAL A 723 2.73 -11.76 34.88
CA VAL A 723 2.48 -10.31 34.84
C VAL A 723 1.17 -9.94 35.50
#